data_AF-A0A4R0QRU8-F1
#
_entry.id   AF-A0A4R0QRU8-F1
#
_cell.length_a   1.000
_cell.length_b   1.000
_cell.length_c   1.000
_cell.angle_alpha   90.00
_cell.angle_beta   90.00
_cell.angle_gamma   90.00
#
_symmetry.space_group_name_H-M   'P 1'
#
loop_
_entity.id
_entity.type
_entity.pdbx_description
1 polymer ?
#
loop_
_entity_poly.entity_id
_entity_poly.type
_entity_poly.pdbx_seq_one_letter_code
_entity_poly.pdbx_strand_id
1 'polypeptide(L)'
;MSASTTSATHKIAWGNIAAWALAALASAWVALCTSVGPIYRRDHSIATFGIGNAILFAITWILCMTVIWLLVRLCQPQSGILHFLTQRWHHLHPKLNKKWNAFKLQHKRFNNRLRAFTSWWHKIRQYILVMTNSWWKIALILLTFWTIQFILVPTIFAADLMSQYAEMTRWTTSLNGTYVSYADTFNVVDIYPIAHYMWPDTPTYLTNQHNVVLTFIYGATLIWSQRNTGTIDLGLVILSFTQMVFAIFCVSVTLNRFFTFGRPLRIYNRSHSHLKNSEASIAWRVVILLFFILNPQVLYSTTALTKSPLFAFAFLWWFGQWYEIFSRRDRTHIPRSLIVGIVVSTAVMLSSAKYATYIIAVQIVLIFIADRKRWRAYLISLVIPFIIFQGALTIAVNTGSIISGDPIESRGIQLQQIARVMRDDPSSVSEEVRSELRPIFNLYTMGATYSPDDADRVKSSGSDGKVETYKWETVTQEDMANFNKAWLSLGLTHPTIYVDAFLAKVYGYFDVNDTPYVSTSYYLSNSRISNAPILRYWVPQVRQIEQLFSNTIGEIPILGWLMHGNFYVVCVLLLGCAVIILRRWKDLLRYSPLILLMGVMIMAPANNFERHMLPLSFVAILMLLHFVRTARLTYARYRISKVM
;
A
#
# COMPACT_ATOMS: atom_id res chain seq x y z
N MET A 1 -30.16 -2.65 -55.60
CA MET A 1 -31.51 -2.49 -55.00
C MET A 1 -31.64 -3.60 -53.97
N SER A 2 -31.83 -3.41 -52.66
CA SER A 2 -32.36 -2.31 -51.85
C SER A 2 -31.44 -2.07 -50.63
N ALA A 3 -31.02 -0.82 -50.43
CA ALA A 3 -30.30 -0.39 -49.25
C ALA A 3 -31.27 -0.27 -48.07
N SER A 4 -31.10 -1.11 -47.04
CA SER A 4 -31.71 -0.89 -45.73
C SER A 4 -30.79 0.03 -44.93
N THR A 5 -31.00 1.34 -45.09
CA THR A 5 -30.47 2.38 -44.22
C THR A 5 -31.13 2.27 -42.84
N THR A 6 -30.60 1.38 -41.99
CA THR A 6 -30.92 1.42 -40.56
C THR A 6 -30.32 2.69 -39.98
N SER A 7 -31.17 3.65 -39.64
CA SER A 7 -30.83 4.84 -38.89
C SER A 7 -30.13 4.45 -37.60
N ALA A 8 -28.80 4.60 -37.55
CA ALA A 8 -28.03 4.52 -36.33
C ALA A 8 -28.39 5.75 -35.49
N THR A 9 -29.44 5.63 -34.67
CA THR A 9 -29.69 6.59 -33.61
C THR A 9 -28.42 6.64 -32.76
N HIS A 10 -27.75 7.80 -32.76
CA HIS A 10 -26.70 8.15 -31.82
C HIS A 10 -27.30 8.14 -30.40
N LYS A 11 -27.50 6.95 -29.82
CA LYS A 11 -27.68 6.83 -28.37
C LYS A 11 -26.38 7.34 -27.78
N ILE A 12 -26.42 8.56 -27.25
CA ILE A 12 -25.36 9.11 -26.41
C ILE A 12 -24.99 8.00 -25.43
N ALA A 13 -23.77 7.49 -25.56
CA ALA A 13 -23.31 6.39 -24.72
C ALA A 13 -22.99 6.98 -23.34
N TRP A 14 -24.02 7.27 -22.54
CA TRP A 14 -23.92 7.86 -21.20
C TRP A 14 -22.86 7.18 -20.33
N GLY A 15 -22.70 5.85 -20.46
CA GLY A 15 -21.65 5.11 -19.76
C GLY A 15 -20.22 5.45 -20.19
N ASN A 16 -19.98 5.86 -21.45
CA ASN A 16 -18.67 6.37 -21.88
C ASN A 16 -18.42 7.77 -21.33
N ILE A 17 -19.44 8.65 -21.36
CA ILE A 17 -19.34 9.99 -20.78
C ILE A 17 -19.04 9.90 -19.29
N ALA A 18 -19.78 9.08 -18.55
CA ALA A 18 -19.56 8.85 -17.13
C ALA A 18 -18.14 8.31 -16.82
N ALA A 19 -17.64 7.37 -17.62
CA ALA A 19 -16.29 6.81 -17.42
C ALA A 19 -15.19 7.86 -17.65
N TRP A 20 -15.33 8.71 -18.67
CA TRP A 20 -14.38 9.80 -18.92
C TRP A 20 -14.51 10.94 -17.90
N ALA A 21 -15.73 11.24 -17.44
CA ALA A 21 -15.95 12.20 -16.36
C ALA A 21 -15.29 11.75 -15.05
N LEU A 22 -15.45 10.47 -14.68
CA LEU A 22 -14.76 9.90 -13.51
C LEU A 22 -13.24 9.97 -13.65
N ALA A 23 -12.70 9.66 -14.83
CA ALA A 23 -11.27 9.77 -15.09
C ALA A 23 -10.78 11.23 -15.02
N ALA A 24 -11.58 12.19 -15.50
CA ALA A 24 -11.29 13.61 -15.41
C ALA A 24 -11.31 14.12 -13.96
N LEU A 25 -12.23 13.62 -13.12
CA LEU A 25 -12.28 13.94 -11.68
C LEU A 25 -11.09 13.33 -10.93
N ALA A 26 -10.75 12.07 -11.20
CA ALA A 26 -9.60 11.42 -10.57
C ALA A 26 -8.27 12.07 -10.96
N SER A 27 -8.10 12.47 -12.23
CA SER A 27 -6.92 13.23 -12.66
C SER A 27 -6.93 14.66 -12.12
N ALA A 28 -8.09 15.29 -11.99
CA ALA A 28 -8.22 16.61 -11.36
C ALA A 28 -7.87 16.56 -9.87
N TRP A 29 -8.18 15.46 -9.16
CA TRP A 29 -7.75 15.25 -7.79
C TRP A 29 -6.22 15.21 -7.66
N VAL A 30 -5.54 14.44 -8.52
CA VAL A 30 -4.06 14.41 -8.57
C VAL A 30 -3.50 15.81 -8.88
N ALA A 31 -4.07 16.49 -9.88
CA ALA A 31 -3.66 17.84 -10.25
C ALA A 31 -3.89 18.86 -9.12
N LEU A 32 -5.00 18.74 -8.38
CA LEU A 32 -5.29 19.56 -7.21
C LEU A 32 -4.20 19.35 -6.16
N CYS A 33 -3.95 18.11 -5.75
CA CYS A 33 -2.92 17.76 -4.76
C CYS A 33 -1.54 18.30 -5.13
N THR A 34 -1.12 18.13 -6.39
CA THR A 34 0.15 18.70 -6.89
C THR A 34 0.13 20.23 -6.90
N SER A 35 -0.99 20.86 -7.26
CA SER A 35 -1.10 22.33 -7.32
C SER A 35 -1.11 23.00 -5.95
N VAL A 36 -1.69 22.35 -4.93
CA VAL A 36 -1.75 22.87 -3.56
C VAL A 36 -0.53 22.50 -2.73
N GLY A 37 0.25 21.49 -3.15
CA GLY A 37 1.47 21.08 -2.45
C GLY A 37 2.43 22.24 -2.13
N PRO A 38 2.75 23.16 -3.07
CA PRO A 38 3.59 24.33 -2.76
C PRO A 38 3.01 25.31 -1.72
N ILE A 39 1.68 25.31 -1.53
CA ILE A 39 0.99 26.13 -0.51
C ILE A 39 1.19 25.49 0.86
N TYR A 40 0.87 24.20 0.98
CA TYR A 40 0.93 23.50 2.27
C TYR A 40 2.35 23.20 2.75
N ARG A 41 3.31 23.01 1.84
CA ARG A 41 4.75 22.94 2.20
C ARG A 41 5.29 24.24 2.80
N ARG A 42 4.56 25.36 2.65
CA ARG A 42 4.86 26.65 3.28
C ARG A 42 3.93 26.96 4.46
N ASP A 43 3.11 25.99 4.88
CA ASP A 43 2.08 26.14 5.92
C ASP A 43 1.09 27.29 5.66
N HIS A 44 0.72 27.49 4.38
CA HIS A 44 -0.27 28.49 3.97
C HIS A 44 -1.68 27.89 3.80
N SER A 45 -2.65 28.76 3.51
CA SER A 45 -4.05 28.42 3.21
C SER A 45 -4.30 28.32 1.70
N ILE A 46 -5.27 27.50 1.28
CA ILE A 46 -5.80 27.47 -0.09
C ILE A 46 -6.34 28.83 -0.53
N ALA A 47 -6.66 29.73 0.40
CA ALA A 47 -7.01 31.12 0.08
C ALA A 47 -5.88 31.86 -0.66
N THR A 48 -4.62 31.42 -0.51
CA THR A 48 -3.48 31.98 -1.25
C THR A 48 -3.26 31.33 -2.62
N PHE A 49 -4.22 30.53 -3.12
CA PHE A 49 -4.12 29.87 -4.41
C PHE A 49 -4.03 30.90 -5.54
N GLY A 50 -2.85 30.98 -6.17
CA GLY A 50 -2.57 31.97 -7.20
C GLY A 50 -2.50 31.39 -8.62
N ILE A 51 -2.12 32.26 -9.56
CA ILE A 51 -1.95 31.90 -10.99
C ILE A 51 -0.92 30.76 -11.16
N GLY A 52 0.17 30.77 -10.38
CA GLY A 52 1.18 29.70 -10.43
C GLY A 52 0.60 28.33 -10.08
N ASN A 53 -0.27 28.25 -9.07
CA ASN A 53 -0.97 27.02 -8.70
C ASN A 53 -1.98 26.61 -9.78
N ALA A 54 -2.71 27.56 -10.37
CA ALA A 54 -3.62 27.31 -11.48
C ALA A 54 -2.91 26.73 -12.72
N ILE A 55 -1.72 27.26 -13.06
CA ILE A 55 -0.88 26.74 -14.14
C ILE A 55 -0.41 25.33 -13.81
N LEU A 56 0.08 25.10 -12.58
CA LEU A 56 0.53 23.78 -12.14
C LEU A 56 -0.61 22.75 -12.18
N PHE A 57 -1.82 23.14 -11.77
CA PHE A 57 -3.03 22.34 -11.88
C PHE A 57 -3.30 21.97 -13.35
N ALA A 58 -3.37 22.97 -14.24
CA ALA A 58 -3.68 22.75 -15.65
C ALA A 58 -2.65 21.83 -16.33
N ILE A 59 -1.36 22.06 -16.11
CA ILE A 59 -0.29 21.22 -16.67
C ILE A 59 -0.40 19.79 -16.14
N THR A 60 -0.52 19.60 -14.83
CA THR A 60 -0.60 18.27 -14.21
C THR A 60 -1.84 17.52 -14.68
N TRP A 61 -2.97 18.22 -14.80
CA TRP A 61 -4.22 17.64 -15.28
C TRP A 61 -4.12 17.20 -16.74
N ILE A 62 -3.56 18.04 -17.62
CA ILE A 62 -3.31 17.70 -19.03
C ILE A 62 -2.38 16.49 -19.14
N LEU A 63 -1.31 16.44 -18.34
CA LEU A 63 -0.37 15.31 -18.32
C LEU A 63 -1.07 14.01 -17.89
N CYS A 64 -1.82 14.04 -16.79
CA CYS A 64 -2.57 12.89 -16.29
C CYS A 64 -3.60 12.40 -17.32
N MET A 65 -4.37 13.32 -17.91
CA MET A 65 -5.34 12.99 -18.96
C MET A 65 -4.67 12.44 -20.22
N THR A 66 -3.52 12.97 -20.59
CA THR A 66 -2.71 12.45 -21.71
C THR A 66 -2.25 11.02 -21.45
N VAL A 67 -1.78 10.72 -20.22
CA VAL A 67 -1.40 9.36 -19.82
C VAL A 67 -2.60 8.41 -19.89
N ILE A 68 -3.76 8.80 -19.31
CA ILE A 68 -4.99 7.99 -19.38
C ILE A 68 -5.40 7.75 -20.83
N TRP A 69 -5.41 8.80 -21.65
CA TRP A 69 -5.75 8.71 -23.06
C TRP A 69 -4.81 7.77 -23.83
N LEU A 70 -3.49 7.88 -23.61
CA LEU A 70 -2.50 6.99 -24.20
C LEU A 70 -2.75 5.53 -23.77
N LEU A 71 -2.95 5.27 -22.48
CA LEU A 71 -3.24 3.93 -21.96
C LEU A 71 -4.48 3.31 -22.63
N VAL A 72 -5.55 4.10 -22.79
CA VAL A 72 -6.80 3.67 -23.44
C VAL A 72 -6.58 3.41 -24.93
N ARG A 73 -5.95 4.35 -25.66
CA ARG A 73 -5.76 4.22 -27.11
C ARG A 73 -4.81 3.09 -27.48
N LEU A 74 -3.72 2.92 -26.72
CA LEU A 74 -2.80 1.79 -26.87
C LEU A 74 -3.49 0.43 -26.66
N CYS A 75 -4.67 0.41 -26.01
CA CYS A 75 -5.49 -0.78 -25.84
C CYS A 75 -6.60 -0.97 -26.88
N GLN A 76 -6.96 0.06 -27.65
CA GLN A 76 -8.02 0.01 -28.65
C GLN A 76 -7.45 -0.23 -30.05
N PRO A 77 -7.66 -1.40 -30.66
CA PRO A 77 -7.10 -1.72 -31.97
C PRO A 77 -7.56 -0.79 -33.10
N GLN A 78 -8.78 -0.26 -32.98
CA GLN A 78 -9.38 0.68 -33.92
C GLN A 78 -8.72 2.07 -33.89
N SER A 79 -8.01 2.43 -32.82
CA SER A 79 -7.42 3.77 -32.68
C SER A 79 -6.29 4.03 -33.67
N GLY A 80 -5.69 2.99 -34.26
CA GLY A 80 -4.55 3.11 -35.15
C GLY A 80 -3.25 3.59 -34.50
N ILE A 81 -3.24 4.06 -33.24
CA ILE A 81 -2.05 4.64 -32.59
C ILE A 81 -0.93 3.62 -32.46
N LEU A 82 -1.22 2.42 -31.95
CA LEU A 82 -0.21 1.37 -31.84
C LEU A 82 0.29 0.98 -33.24
N HIS A 83 -0.60 0.92 -34.24
CA HIS A 83 -0.22 0.65 -35.62
C HIS A 83 0.71 1.73 -36.17
N PHE A 84 0.37 3.00 -36.01
CA PHE A 84 1.17 4.17 -36.39
C PHE A 84 2.55 4.15 -35.73
N LEU A 85 2.62 3.92 -34.43
CA LEU A 85 3.89 3.80 -33.70
C LEU A 85 4.72 2.62 -34.23
N THR A 86 4.10 1.47 -34.46
CA THR A 86 4.79 0.30 -35.04
C THR A 86 5.22 0.52 -36.49
N GLN A 87 4.43 1.21 -37.31
CA GLN A 87 4.77 1.56 -38.70
C GLN A 87 5.93 2.56 -38.75
N ARG A 88 5.89 3.60 -37.91
CA ARG A 88 6.97 4.57 -37.78
C ARG A 88 8.26 3.90 -37.32
N TRP A 89 8.17 2.97 -36.36
CA TRP A 89 9.29 2.11 -35.99
C TRP A 89 9.76 1.24 -37.17
N HIS A 90 8.85 0.59 -37.91
CA HIS A 90 9.18 -0.21 -39.08
C HIS A 90 9.79 0.62 -40.23
N HIS A 91 9.54 1.92 -40.32
CA HIS A 91 10.20 2.82 -41.28
C HIS A 91 11.56 3.34 -40.80
N LEU A 92 11.72 3.60 -39.50
CA LEU A 92 12.98 4.08 -38.92
C LEU A 92 13.98 2.95 -38.70
N HIS A 93 13.51 1.77 -38.29
CA HIS A 93 14.34 0.61 -37.97
C HIS A 93 15.24 0.17 -39.13
N PRO A 94 14.79 0.07 -40.41
CA PRO A 94 15.67 -0.27 -41.52
C PRO A 94 16.76 0.76 -41.76
N LYS A 95 16.47 2.07 -41.62
CA LYS A 95 17.45 3.14 -41.81
C LYS A 95 18.52 3.10 -40.71
N LEU A 96 18.09 2.93 -39.45
CA LEU A 96 18.98 2.77 -38.30
C LEU A 96 19.78 1.46 -38.40
N ASN A 97 19.14 0.36 -38.76
CA ASN A 97 19.77 -0.95 -38.87
C ASN A 97 20.74 -1.01 -40.06
N LYS A 98 20.49 -0.29 -41.16
CA LYS A 98 21.43 -0.17 -42.29
C LYS A 98 22.68 0.61 -41.88
N LYS A 99 22.54 1.74 -41.19
CA LYS A 99 23.68 2.49 -40.61
C LYS A 99 24.44 1.65 -39.59
N TRP A 100 23.73 0.93 -38.73
CA TRP A 100 24.30 0.04 -37.72
C TRP A 100 25.03 -1.15 -38.31
N ASN A 101 24.48 -1.77 -39.38
CA ASN A 101 25.12 -2.87 -40.07
C ASN A 101 26.33 -2.41 -40.88
N ALA A 102 26.28 -1.24 -41.52
CA ALA A 102 27.44 -0.62 -42.18
C ALA A 102 28.57 -0.35 -41.15
N PHE A 103 28.23 0.19 -39.98
CA PHE A 103 29.18 0.40 -38.88
C PHE A 103 29.81 -0.91 -38.38
N LYS A 104 29.00 -1.97 -38.21
CA LYS A 104 29.48 -3.32 -37.83
C LYS A 104 30.40 -3.94 -38.89
N LEU A 105 30.09 -3.76 -40.18
CA LEU A 105 30.92 -4.26 -41.28
C LEU A 105 32.27 -3.56 -41.33
N GLN A 106 32.32 -2.26 -41.04
CA GLN A 106 33.53 -1.45 -41.00
C GLN A 106 34.42 -1.78 -39.77
N HIS A 107 33.82 -2.21 -38.66
CA HIS A 107 34.53 -2.57 -37.42
C HIS A 107 34.47 -4.08 -37.12
N LYS A 108 35.22 -4.91 -37.88
CA LYS A 108 35.23 -6.39 -37.74
C LYS A 108 35.47 -6.88 -36.31
N ARG A 109 36.42 -6.30 -35.57
CA ARG A 109 36.69 -6.66 -34.15
C ARG A 109 35.49 -6.37 -33.24
N PHE A 110 34.82 -5.23 -33.44
CA PHE A 110 33.61 -4.85 -32.71
C PHE A 110 32.43 -5.78 -33.07
N ASN A 111 32.28 -6.16 -34.34
CA ASN A 111 31.25 -7.08 -34.79
C ASN A 111 31.43 -8.50 -34.22
N ASN A 112 32.66 -8.99 -34.14
CA ASN A 112 32.96 -10.28 -33.50
C ASN A 112 32.64 -10.23 -32.00
N ARG A 113 32.98 -9.14 -31.30
CA ARG A 113 32.57 -8.90 -29.90
C ARG A 113 31.05 -8.83 -29.74
N LEU A 114 30.34 -8.21 -30.68
CA LEU A 114 28.87 -8.14 -30.69
C LEU A 114 28.22 -9.50 -30.97
N ARG A 115 28.78 -10.32 -31.86
CA ARG A 115 28.31 -11.71 -32.09
C ARG A 115 28.53 -12.58 -30.86
N ALA A 116 29.69 -12.46 -30.22
CA ALA A 116 29.96 -13.11 -28.94
C ALA A 116 28.98 -12.64 -27.86
N PHE A 117 28.76 -11.32 -27.73
CA PHE A 117 27.82 -10.72 -26.80
C PHE A 117 26.37 -11.15 -27.06
N THR A 118 25.92 -11.19 -28.33
CA THR A 118 24.56 -11.63 -28.67
C THR A 118 24.35 -13.12 -28.40
N SER A 119 25.32 -13.98 -28.73
CA SER A 119 25.28 -15.40 -28.37
C SER A 119 25.25 -15.61 -26.84
N TRP A 120 26.12 -14.90 -26.11
CA TRP A 120 26.13 -14.87 -24.65
C TRP A 120 24.80 -14.37 -24.07
N TRP A 121 24.24 -13.30 -24.65
CA TRP A 121 22.94 -12.75 -24.27
C TRP A 121 21.80 -13.74 -24.54
N HIS A 122 21.82 -14.48 -25.65
CA HIS A 122 20.86 -15.53 -25.93
C HIS A 122 20.92 -16.66 -24.90
N LYS A 123 22.12 -17.06 -24.46
CA LYS A 123 22.30 -18.01 -23.36
C LYS A 123 21.71 -17.44 -22.06
N ILE A 124 22.05 -16.21 -21.69
CA ILE A 124 21.51 -15.52 -20.50
C ILE A 124 19.99 -15.47 -20.53
N ARG A 125 19.39 -15.16 -21.68
CA ARG A 125 17.94 -15.13 -21.86
C ARG A 125 17.29 -16.46 -21.52
N GLN A 126 17.86 -17.57 -22.00
CA GLN A 126 17.39 -18.92 -21.68
C GLN A 126 17.54 -19.19 -20.17
N TYR A 127 18.69 -18.85 -19.58
CA TYR A 127 18.92 -19.00 -18.13
C TYR A 127 17.90 -18.21 -17.30
N ILE A 128 17.62 -16.95 -17.64
CA ILE A 128 16.63 -16.13 -16.92
C ILE A 128 15.26 -16.78 -16.97
N LEU A 129 14.82 -17.28 -18.13
CA LEU A 129 13.54 -17.99 -18.23
C LEU A 129 13.52 -19.23 -17.34
N VAL A 130 14.58 -20.04 -17.36
CA VAL A 130 14.67 -21.25 -16.54
C VAL A 130 14.71 -20.91 -15.05
N MET A 131 15.41 -19.85 -14.64
CA MET A 131 15.51 -19.41 -13.24
C MET A 131 14.25 -18.73 -12.72
N THR A 132 13.33 -18.33 -13.61
CA THR A 132 12.10 -17.62 -13.23
C THR A 132 10.83 -18.37 -13.60
N ASN A 133 10.94 -19.63 -14.05
CA ASN A 133 9.80 -20.44 -14.46
C ASN A 133 9.02 -21.08 -13.30
N SER A 134 9.50 -20.97 -12.07
CA SER A 134 8.85 -21.57 -10.91
C SER A 134 9.10 -20.72 -9.66
N TRP A 135 8.14 -20.76 -8.73
CA TRP A 135 8.20 -19.93 -7.53
C TRP A 135 9.45 -20.24 -6.69
N TRP A 136 9.83 -21.51 -6.52
CA TRP A 136 10.98 -21.86 -5.67
C TRP A 136 12.32 -21.35 -6.23
N LYS A 137 12.47 -21.27 -7.56
CA LYS A 137 13.69 -20.68 -8.17
C LYS A 137 13.72 -19.17 -8.00
N ILE A 138 12.57 -18.51 -8.14
CA ILE A 138 12.44 -17.09 -7.80
C ILE A 138 12.77 -16.88 -6.32
N ALA A 139 12.28 -17.76 -5.44
CA ALA A 139 12.57 -17.72 -4.01
C ALA A 139 14.06 -17.88 -3.73
N LEU A 140 14.79 -18.76 -4.44
CA LEU A 140 16.24 -18.88 -4.30
C LEU A 140 16.97 -17.60 -4.69
N ILE A 141 16.57 -16.95 -5.79
CA ILE A 141 17.15 -15.65 -6.18
C ILE A 141 16.93 -14.63 -5.06
N LEU A 142 15.70 -14.48 -4.58
CA LEU A 142 15.37 -13.53 -3.51
C LEU A 142 16.11 -13.87 -2.22
N LEU A 143 16.18 -15.16 -1.85
CA LEU A 143 16.91 -15.63 -0.69
C LEU A 143 18.38 -15.24 -0.75
N THR A 144 19.03 -15.36 -1.90
CA THR A 144 20.43 -14.93 -2.06
C THR A 144 20.62 -13.45 -1.76
N PHE A 145 19.83 -12.56 -2.39
CA PHE A 145 20.01 -11.12 -2.21
C PHE A 145 19.52 -10.64 -0.84
N TRP A 146 18.37 -11.11 -0.37
CA TRP A 146 17.78 -10.65 0.87
C TRP A 146 18.46 -11.24 2.10
N THR A 147 19.08 -12.43 2.02
CA THR A 147 19.91 -12.94 3.13
C THR A 147 21.15 -12.09 3.32
N ILE A 148 21.76 -11.58 2.25
CA ILE A 148 22.86 -10.61 2.35
C ILE A 148 22.37 -9.36 3.09
N GLN A 149 21.22 -8.80 2.68
CA GLN A 149 20.61 -7.68 3.37
C GLN A 149 20.35 -7.97 4.85
N PHE A 150 19.79 -9.13 5.17
CA PHE A 150 19.50 -9.54 6.54
C PHE A 150 20.77 -9.70 7.38
N ILE A 151 21.87 -10.23 6.83
CA ILE A 151 23.13 -10.33 7.56
C ILE A 151 23.65 -8.93 7.91
N LEU A 152 23.54 -7.96 6.99
CA LEU A 152 24.03 -6.60 7.20
C LEU A 152 23.09 -5.76 8.09
N VAL A 153 21.78 -5.93 7.90
CA VAL A 153 20.70 -5.17 8.55
C VAL A 153 19.64 -6.17 9.06
N PRO A 154 19.91 -6.86 10.18
CA PRO A 154 19.12 -8.03 10.61
C PRO A 154 17.72 -7.69 11.07
N THR A 155 17.51 -6.50 11.63
CA THR A 155 16.20 -6.10 12.11
C THR A 155 16.07 -4.59 12.18
N ILE A 156 14.82 -4.12 12.05
CA ILE A 156 14.41 -2.79 12.46
C ILE A 156 13.02 -2.93 13.10
N PHE A 157 12.76 -2.17 14.15
CA PHE A 157 11.49 -2.22 14.87
C PHE A 157 11.06 -0.82 15.29
N ALA A 158 9.77 -0.66 15.56
CA ALA A 158 9.17 0.60 15.97
C ALA A 158 8.69 0.56 17.43
N ALA A 159 8.23 1.70 17.93
CA ALA A 159 7.60 1.82 19.25
C ALA A 159 6.43 0.83 19.43
N ASP A 160 5.71 0.51 18.34
CA ASP A 160 4.64 -0.49 18.32
C ASP A 160 5.09 -1.83 18.89
N LEU A 161 6.25 -2.35 18.47
CA LEU A 161 6.75 -3.64 18.93
C LEU A 161 7.14 -3.63 20.41
N MET A 162 7.67 -2.50 20.88
CA MET A 162 8.03 -2.33 22.29
C MET A 162 6.79 -2.24 23.18
N SER A 163 5.72 -1.61 22.69
CA SER A 163 4.41 -1.64 23.36
C SER A 163 3.89 -3.07 23.51
N GLN A 164 3.93 -3.85 22.42
CA GLN A 164 3.49 -5.24 22.43
C GLN A 164 4.29 -6.12 23.40
N TYR A 165 5.61 -5.88 23.48
CA TYR A 165 6.48 -6.53 24.47
C TYR A 165 6.11 -6.15 25.91
N ALA A 166 5.86 -4.86 26.18
CA ALA A 166 5.46 -4.39 27.49
C ALA A 166 4.09 -4.94 27.94
N GLU A 167 3.09 -4.89 27.06
CA GLU A 167 1.76 -5.47 27.29
C GLU A 167 1.83 -6.96 27.63
N MET A 168 2.57 -7.73 26.81
CA MET A 168 2.72 -9.16 27.05
C MET A 168 3.48 -9.45 28.36
N THR A 169 4.52 -8.67 28.67
CA THR A 169 5.31 -8.86 29.89
C THR A 169 4.42 -8.69 31.12
N ARG A 170 3.64 -7.61 31.17
CA ARG A 170 2.71 -7.34 32.28
C ARG A 170 1.61 -8.37 32.38
N TRP A 171 1.02 -8.76 31.25
CA TRP A 171 0.03 -9.81 31.22
C TRP A 171 0.61 -11.10 31.82
N THR A 172 1.81 -11.52 31.43
CA THR A 172 2.45 -12.72 32.02
C THR A 172 2.79 -12.55 33.51
N THR A 173 3.18 -11.35 33.95
CA THR A 173 3.43 -11.05 35.37
C THR A 173 2.15 -11.13 36.19
N SER A 174 1.02 -10.66 35.63
CA SER A 174 -0.29 -10.74 36.27
C SER A 174 -0.79 -12.18 36.43
N LEU A 175 -0.46 -13.07 35.50
CA LEU A 175 -0.75 -14.50 35.63
C LEU A 175 0.02 -15.15 36.78
N ASN A 176 1.14 -14.57 37.21
CA ASN A 176 1.91 -15.03 38.36
C ASN A 176 1.44 -14.39 39.68
N GLY A 177 0.33 -13.65 39.68
CA GLY A 177 -0.26 -13.02 40.87
C GLY A 177 0.28 -11.63 41.21
N THR A 178 1.13 -11.05 40.37
CA THR A 178 1.66 -9.68 40.57
C THR A 178 0.96 -8.71 39.63
N TYR A 179 0.18 -7.79 40.20
CA TYR A 179 -0.48 -6.72 39.46
C TYR A 179 0.40 -5.46 39.50
N VAL A 180 0.65 -4.88 38.33
CA VAL A 180 1.43 -3.66 38.15
C VAL A 180 0.45 -2.53 37.85
N SER A 181 0.45 -1.46 38.63
CA SER A 181 -0.42 -0.32 38.33
C SER A 181 -0.09 0.24 36.94
N TYR A 182 -1.12 0.66 36.21
CA TYR A 182 -0.94 1.40 34.97
C TYR A 182 -0.17 2.72 35.16
N ALA A 183 -0.23 3.30 36.36
CA ALA A 183 0.42 4.56 36.71
C ALA A 183 1.92 4.41 37.06
N ASP A 184 2.39 3.21 37.40
CA ASP A 184 3.74 3.04 37.98
C ASP A 184 4.84 2.96 36.90
N THR A 185 4.51 2.58 35.65
CA THR A 185 5.49 2.37 34.57
C THR A 185 4.90 2.62 33.18
N PHE A 186 5.77 2.90 32.19
CA PHE A 186 5.41 3.12 30.78
C PHE A 186 4.53 2.00 30.20
N ASN A 187 3.38 2.37 29.65
CA ASN A 187 2.31 1.49 29.22
C ASN A 187 1.88 1.79 27.75
N VAL A 188 1.04 0.94 27.14
CA VAL A 188 0.54 1.20 25.77
C VAL A 188 -0.30 2.47 25.70
N VAL A 189 -1.03 2.80 26.78
CA VAL A 189 -1.90 3.99 26.83
C VAL A 189 -1.11 5.31 26.88
N ASP A 190 0.16 5.26 27.26
CA ASP A 190 1.13 6.36 27.21
C ASP A 190 1.53 6.69 25.76
N ILE A 191 1.46 5.71 24.86
CA ILE A 191 1.74 5.93 23.43
C ILE A 191 0.44 6.24 22.69
N TYR A 192 -0.62 5.52 23.04
CA TYR A 192 -1.90 5.50 22.35
C TYR A 192 -3.01 5.64 23.39
N PRO A 193 -3.51 6.85 23.66
CA PRO A 193 -4.51 7.04 24.69
C PRO A 193 -5.72 6.14 24.44
N ILE A 194 -6.13 5.42 25.48
CA ILE A 194 -7.39 4.69 25.52
C ILE A 194 -8.19 5.27 26.67
N ALA A 195 -9.31 5.92 26.36
CA ALA A 195 -10.09 6.58 27.38
C ALA A 195 -10.53 5.64 28.52
N HIS A 196 -10.46 6.11 29.75
CA HIS A 196 -10.76 5.31 30.94
C HIS A 196 -12.18 4.74 30.94
N TYR A 197 -13.16 5.45 30.38
CA TYR A 197 -14.53 4.93 30.28
C TYR A 197 -14.66 3.67 29.39
N MET A 198 -13.64 3.35 28.58
CA MET A 198 -13.60 2.14 27.76
C MET A 198 -12.95 0.95 28.46
N TRP A 199 -12.38 1.16 29.64
CA TRP A 199 -11.67 0.10 30.35
C TRP A 199 -12.65 -0.85 31.01
N PRO A 200 -12.36 -2.16 31.02
CA PRO A 200 -13.19 -3.10 31.76
C PRO A 200 -13.02 -2.90 33.28
N ASP A 201 -14.06 -3.25 34.04
CA ASP A 201 -14.03 -3.21 35.52
C ASP A 201 -12.96 -4.16 36.10
N THR A 202 -12.62 -5.22 35.35
CA THR A 202 -11.57 -6.17 35.72
C THR A 202 -10.22 -5.76 35.15
N PRO A 203 -9.14 -5.67 35.96
CA PRO A 203 -7.82 -5.33 35.45
C PRO A 203 -7.33 -6.29 34.37
N THR A 204 -7.02 -5.77 33.18
CA THR A 204 -6.38 -6.50 32.08
C THR A 204 -5.26 -5.66 31.49
N TYR A 205 -4.22 -6.30 30.97
CA TYR A 205 -3.06 -5.63 30.35
C TYR A 205 -3.04 -5.71 28.82
N LEU A 206 -3.86 -6.58 28.24
CA LEU A 206 -3.90 -6.78 26.80
C LEU A 206 -4.85 -5.78 26.18
N THR A 207 -4.35 -5.05 25.19
CA THR A 207 -5.17 -4.17 24.38
C THR A 207 -5.26 -4.69 22.96
N ASN A 208 -6.35 -4.36 22.29
CA ASN A 208 -6.42 -4.46 20.84
C ASN A 208 -6.03 -3.12 20.21
N GLN A 209 -5.11 -2.35 20.79
CA GLN A 209 -4.59 -1.16 20.14
C GLN A 209 -3.71 -1.54 18.95
N HIS A 210 -2.72 -2.40 19.21
CA HIS A 210 -2.15 -3.29 18.19
C HIS A 210 -3.01 -4.55 18.11
N ASN A 211 -2.91 -5.28 16.99
CA ASN A 211 -3.68 -6.50 16.87
C ASN A 211 -3.24 -7.50 17.94
N VAL A 212 -4.17 -7.95 18.79
CA VAL A 212 -3.84 -8.80 19.94
C VAL A 212 -3.10 -10.08 19.53
N VAL A 213 -3.43 -10.68 18.37
CA VAL A 213 -2.76 -11.90 17.89
C VAL A 213 -1.29 -11.61 17.61
N LEU A 214 -1.00 -10.47 17.01
CA LEU A 214 0.36 -10.03 16.75
C LEU A 214 1.10 -9.71 18.06
N THR A 215 0.41 -9.10 19.03
CA THR A 215 0.95 -8.83 20.37
C THR A 215 1.37 -10.12 21.06
N PHE A 216 0.56 -11.18 20.99
CA PHE A 216 0.93 -12.50 21.51
C PHE A 216 2.16 -13.05 20.80
N ILE A 217 2.18 -13.10 19.47
CA ILE A 217 3.31 -13.71 18.73
C ILE A 217 4.60 -12.92 18.99
N TYR A 218 4.56 -11.60 18.81
CA TYR A 218 5.74 -10.75 18.93
C TYR A 218 6.18 -10.61 20.38
N GLY A 219 5.27 -10.25 21.29
CA GLY A 219 5.56 -10.09 22.71
C GLY A 219 6.08 -11.39 23.33
N ALA A 220 5.44 -12.53 23.05
CA ALA A 220 5.91 -13.82 23.59
C ALA A 220 7.30 -14.19 23.09
N THR A 221 7.61 -13.94 21.81
CA THR A 221 8.96 -14.20 21.27
C THR A 221 10.02 -13.33 21.94
N LEU A 222 9.71 -12.06 22.21
CA LEU A 222 10.64 -11.15 22.90
C LEU A 222 10.82 -11.50 24.38
N ILE A 223 9.75 -11.88 25.08
CA ILE A 223 9.85 -12.41 26.46
C ILE A 223 10.69 -13.67 26.51
N TRP A 224 10.45 -14.61 25.58
CA TRP A 224 11.25 -15.82 25.48
C TRP A 224 12.73 -15.48 25.28
N SER A 225 13.05 -14.54 24.39
CA SER A 225 14.42 -14.08 24.17
C SER A 225 15.04 -13.49 25.45
N GLN A 226 14.31 -12.58 26.11
CA GLN A 226 14.76 -11.93 27.33
C GLN A 226 15.05 -12.94 28.44
N ARG A 227 14.18 -13.93 28.63
CA ARG A 227 14.33 -14.96 29.67
C ARG A 227 15.51 -15.90 29.42
N ASN A 228 15.81 -16.21 28.15
CA ASN A 228 16.84 -17.19 27.80
C ASN A 228 18.22 -16.56 27.55
N THR A 229 18.28 -15.30 27.10
CA THR A 229 19.54 -14.65 26.70
C THR A 229 19.85 -13.38 27.48
N GLY A 230 18.93 -12.90 28.33
CA GLY A 230 19.07 -11.61 29.03
C GLY A 230 18.84 -10.38 28.16
N THR A 231 18.52 -10.56 26.86
CA THR A 231 18.21 -9.48 25.90
C THR A 231 17.05 -9.87 24.98
N ILE A 232 16.35 -8.87 24.45
CA ILE A 232 15.30 -9.04 23.42
C ILE A 232 15.88 -9.20 22.01
N ASP A 233 17.17 -8.93 21.80
CA ASP A 233 17.81 -8.85 20.48
C ASP A 233 17.67 -10.15 19.66
N LEU A 234 17.85 -11.33 20.29
CA LEU A 234 17.71 -12.61 19.58
C LEU A 234 16.26 -12.79 19.09
N GLY A 235 15.28 -12.44 19.91
CA GLY A 235 13.86 -12.47 19.54
C GLY A 235 13.56 -11.54 18.37
N LEU A 236 14.14 -10.33 18.35
CA LEU A 236 14.01 -9.40 17.23
C LEU A 236 14.56 -9.99 15.92
N VAL A 237 15.75 -10.59 15.98
CA VAL A 237 16.38 -11.23 14.82
C VAL A 237 15.55 -12.41 14.31
N ILE A 238 15.02 -13.25 15.19
CA ILE A 238 14.16 -14.39 14.83
C ILE A 238 12.87 -13.92 14.16
N LEU A 239 12.22 -12.90 14.71
CA LEU A 239 10.99 -12.33 14.13
C LEU A 239 11.27 -11.74 12.75
N SER A 240 12.34 -10.96 12.60
CA SER A 240 12.73 -10.37 11.30
C SER A 240 13.11 -11.43 10.27
N PHE A 241 13.82 -12.49 10.68
CA PHE A 241 14.13 -13.62 9.81
C PHE A 241 12.85 -14.31 9.32
N THR A 242 11.92 -14.59 10.24
CA THR A 242 10.63 -15.22 9.93
C THR A 242 9.83 -14.36 8.96
N GLN A 243 9.80 -13.04 9.17
CA GLN A 243 9.15 -12.10 8.25
C GLN A 243 9.82 -12.10 6.87
N MET A 244 11.15 -12.09 6.80
CA MET A 244 11.88 -12.14 5.53
C MET A 244 11.55 -13.43 4.76
N VAL A 245 11.56 -14.59 5.43
CA VAL A 245 11.19 -15.88 4.80
C VAL A 245 9.75 -15.86 4.30
N PHE A 246 8.83 -15.31 5.10
CA PHE A 246 7.44 -15.13 4.70
C PHE A 246 7.31 -14.18 3.48
N ALA A 247 8.06 -13.08 3.46
CA ALA A 247 8.12 -12.15 2.35
C ALA A 247 8.65 -12.80 1.07
N ILE A 248 9.74 -13.59 1.15
CA ILE A 248 10.30 -14.35 0.02
C ILE A 248 9.24 -15.27 -0.56
N PHE A 249 8.51 -15.99 0.29
CA PHE A 249 7.40 -16.84 -0.14
C PHE A 249 6.30 -16.01 -0.84
N CYS A 250 5.82 -14.93 -0.20
CA CYS A 250 4.74 -14.10 -0.73
C CYS A 250 5.09 -13.50 -2.11
N VAL A 251 6.29 -12.93 -2.24
CA VAL A 251 6.78 -12.37 -3.50
C VAL A 251 6.96 -13.46 -4.54
N SER A 252 7.71 -14.52 -4.24
CA SER A 252 8.07 -15.54 -5.22
C SER A 252 6.87 -16.25 -5.83
N VAL A 253 5.87 -16.63 -5.03
CA VAL A 253 4.67 -17.30 -5.53
C VAL A 253 3.79 -16.31 -6.31
N THR A 254 3.72 -15.05 -5.90
CA THR A 254 2.98 -14.01 -6.63
C THR A 254 3.61 -13.69 -7.97
N LEU A 255 4.93 -13.46 -8.01
CA LEU A 255 5.67 -13.24 -9.25
C LEU A 255 5.51 -14.41 -10.21
N ASN A 256 5.61 -15.64 -9.71
CA ASN A 256 5.37 -16.82 -10.54
C ASN A 256 3.96 -16.81 -11.17
N ARG A 257 2.92 -16.42 -10.42
CA ARG A 257 1.55 -16.29 -10.97
C ARG A 257 1.45 -15.22 -12.05
N PHE A 258 2.12 -14.08 -11.91
CA PHE A 258 2.12 -13.03 -12.94
C PHE A 258 2.98 -13.41 -14.16
N PHE A 259 4.12 -14.07 -13.96
CA PHE A 259 4.98 -14.51 -15.05
C PHE A 259 4.37 -15.64 -15.89
N THR A 260 3.66 -16.56 -15.23
CA THR A 260 2.88 -17.63 -15.86
C THR A 260 1.43 -17.23 -16.12
N PHE A 261 1.07 -15.99 -15.81
CA PHE A 261 -0.20 -15.40 -16.19
C PHE A 261 -1.44 -16.17 -15.64
N GLY A 262 -1.29 -16.73 -14.44
CA GLY A 262 -2.30 -17.51 -13.71
C GLY A 262 -2.45 -18.95 -14.21
N ARG A 263 -1.54 -19.44 -15.06
CA ARG A 263 -1.59 -20.80 -15.61
C ARG A 263 -0.55 -21.68 -14.94
N PRO A 264 -0.94 -22.70 -14.15
CA PRO A 264 0.02 -23.66 -13.62
C PRO A 264 0.65 -24.46 -14.78
N LEU A 265 1.98 -24.39 -14.87
CA LEU A 265 2.77 -25.05 -15.92
C LEU A 265 2.48 -26.55 -16.06
N ARG A 266 2.18 -27.23 -14.95
CA ARG A 266 1.99 -28.69 -14.91
C ARG A 266 0.66 -29.17 -15.51
N ILE A 267 -0.41 -28.37 -15.43
CA ILE A 267 -1.75 -28.77 -15.90
C ILE A 267 -1.88 -28.56 -17.42
N TYR A 268 -1.27 -27.50 -17.96
CA TYR A 268 -1.41 -27.14 -19.37
C TYR A 268 -0.34 -27.73 -20.29
N ASN A 269 0.70 -28.38 -19.76
CA ASN A 269 1.73 -29.07 -20.55
C ASN A 269 1.22 -30.32 -21.30
N ARG A 270 0.09 -30.91 -20.88
CA ARG A 270 -0.41 -32.18 -21.44
C ARG A 270 -1.33 -32.06 -22.66
N SER A 271 -1.82 -30.87 -23.02
CA SER A 271 -2.91 -30.78 -24.00
C SER A 271 -2.65 -29.88 -25.22
N HIS A 272 -2.01 -28.71 -25.13
CA HIS A 272 -1.96 -27.79 -26.28
C HIS A 272 -0.60 -27.09 -26.48
N SER A 273 0.18 -27.60 -27.43
CA SER A 273 1.47 -27.06 -27.89
C SER A 273 1.40 -25.63 -28.46
N HIS A 274 0.23 -25.18 -28.93
CA HIS A 274 0.05 -23.86 -29.57
C HIS A 274 0.03 -22.66 -28.59
N LEU A 275 -0.04 -22.88 -27.27
CA LEU A 275 -0.11 -21.82 -26.26
C LEU A 275 1.22 -21.53 -25.55
N LYS A 276 2.32 -22.17 -25.99
CA LYS A 276 3.69 -22.02 -25.44
C LYS A 276 4.21 -20.57 -25.39
N ASN A 277 3.58 -19.65 -26.15
CA ASN A 277 3.94 -18.23 -26.24
C ASN A 277 3.22 -17.30 -25.25
N SER A 278 2.58 -17.82 -24.19
CA SER A 278 1.77 -17.01 -23.25
C SER A 278 2.43 -16.74 -21.89
N GLU A 279 3.72 -16.45 -21.83
CA GLU A 279 4.40 -16.06 -20.59
C GLU A 279 4.83 -14.59 -20.63
N ALA A 280 5.11 -14.02 -19.46
CA ALA A 280 5.73 -12.70 -19.38
C ALA A 280 7.09 -12.72 -20.08
N SER A 281 7.38 -11.66 -20.86
CA SER A 281 8.67 -11.56 -21.54
C SER A 281 9.81 -11.43 -20.53
N ILE A 282 11.02 -11.80 -20.97
CA ILE A 282 12.24 -11.71 -20.15
C ILE A 282 12.45 -10.30 -19.62
N ALA A 283 12.22 -9.28 -20.44
CA ALA A 283 12.34 -7.88 -20.01
C ALA A 283 11.44 -7.57 -18.81
N TRP A 284 10.16 -7.99 -18.85
CA TRP A 284 9.25 -7.82 -17.72
C TRP A 284 9.72 -8.58 -16.49
N ARG A 285 10.18 -9.82 -16.65
CA ARG A 285 10.68 -10.64 -15.54
C ARG A 285 11.88 -9.98 -14.86
N VAL A 286 12.85 -9.49 -15.63
CA VAL A 286 14.05 -8.81 -15.11
C VAL A 286 13.67 -7.52 -14.40
N VAL A 287 12.88 -6.63 -15.03
CA VAL A 287 12.51 -5.34 -14.42
C VAL A 287 11.74 -5.56 -13.10
N ILE A 288 10.80 -6.51 -13.08
CA ILE A 288 10.04 -6.82 -11.87
C ILE A 288 10.95 -7.42 -10.79
N LEU A 289 11.86 -8.33 -11.14
CA LEU A 289 12.81 -8.88 -10.15
C LEU A 289 13.74 -7.81 -9.59
N LEU A 290 14.29 -6.94 -10.45
CA LEU A 290 15.12 -5.83 -10.00
C LEU A 290 14.33 -4.88 -9.08
N PHE A 291 13.06 -4.61 -9.38
CA PHE A 291 12.19 -3.87 -8.48
C PHE A 291 12.10 -4.54 -7.10
N PHE A 292 11.79 -5.84 -7.01
CA PHE A 292 11.68 -6.52 -5.71
C PHE A 292 13.02 -6.72 -4.99
N ILE A 293 14.16 -6.68 -5.70
CA ILE A 293 15.49 -6.83 -5.11
C ILE A 293 16.07 -5.49 -4.64
N LEU A 294 15.86 -4.42 -5.42
CA LEU A 294 16.60 -3.16 -5.26
C LEU A 294 15.74 -1.98 -4.80
N ASN A 295 14.40 -2.05 -4.95
CA ASN A 295 13.57 -0.93 -4.53
C ASN A 295 13.59 -0.81 -2.99
N PRO A 296 13.96 0.35 -2.42
CA PRO A 296 14.05 0.56 -0.98
C PRO A 296 12.79 0.15 -0.22
N GLN A 297 11.61 0.48 -0.76
CA GLN A 297 10.32 0.17 -0.12
C GLN A 297 10.12 -1.33 0.07
N VAL A 298 10.54 -2.14 -0.91
CA VAL A 298 10.48 -3.59 -0.80
C VAL A 298 11.58 -4.09 0.12
N LEU A 299 12.83 -3.73 -0.19
CA LEU A 299 14.02 -4.31 0.43
C LEU A 299 14.05 -4.07 1.95
N TYR A 300 13.85 -2.83 2.39
CA TYR A 300 13.92 -2.49 3.81
C TYR A 300 12.70 -2.99 4.59
N SER A 301 11.56 -3.19 3.92
CA SER A 301 10.36 -3.78 4.55
C SER A 301 10.54 -5.26 4.90
N THR A 302 11.47 -5.98 4.27
CA THR A 302 11.63 -7.44 4.46
C THR A 302 11.96 -7.81 5.91
N THR A 303 12.75 -6.98 6.61
CA THR A 303 13.19 -7.21 8.00
C THR A 303 12.55 -6.25 9.00
N ALA A 304 11.65 -5.37 8.55
CA ALA A 304 11.02 -4.34 9.37
C ALA A 304 9.81 -4.82 10.16
N LEU A 305 9.98 -4.95 11.48
CA LEU A 305 8.96 -5.33 12.45
C LEU A 305 8.11 -4.13 12.83
N THR A 306 7.30 -3.70 11.87
CA THR A 306 6.24 -2.71 12.06
C THR A 306 4.92 -3.27 11.52
N LYS A 307 3.79 -2.65 11.86
CA LYS A 307 2.45 -3.16 11.49
C LYS A 307 2.18 -3.28 9.98
N SER A 308 2.87 -2.49 9.14
CA SER A 308 2.53 -2.36 7.71
C SER A 308 3.21 -3.36 6.78
N PRO A 309 4.51 -3.69 6.93
CA PRO A 309 5.21 -4.67 6.09
C PRO A 309 4.56 -6.06 6.06
N LEU A 310 4.23 -6.63 7.22
CA LEU A 310 3.59 -7.95 7.30
C LEU A 310 2.26 -7.96 6.53
N PHE A 311 1.43 -6.92 6.73
CA PHE A 311 0.20 -6.73 5.96
C PHE A 311 0.47 -6.60 4.46
N ALA A 312 1.48 -5.81 4.04
CA ALA A 312 1.79 -5.58 2.63
C ALA A 312 2.23 -6.86 1.90
N PHE A 313 3.06 -7.71 2.52
CA PHE A 313 3.44 -8.99 1.93
C PHE A 313 2.27 -9.98 1.89
N ALA A 314 1.47 -10.06 2.96
CA ALA A 314 0.27 -10.89 2.97
C ALA A 314 -0.75 -10.42 1.92
N PHE A 315 -0.93 -9.11 1.76
CA PHE A 315 -1.76 -8.49 0.73
C PHE A 315 -1.25 -8.81 -0.66
N LEU A 316 0.06 -8.73 -0.92
CA LEU A 316 0.65 -9.12 -2.21
C LEU A 316 0.36 -10.58 -2.55
N TRP A 317 0.53 -11.48 -1.58
CA TRP A 317 0.22 -12.90 -1.75
C TRP A 317 -1.27 -13.13 -2.02
N TRP A 318 -2.14 -12.53 -1.21
CA TRP A 318 -3.59 -12.55 -1.38
C TRP A 318 -3.99 -12.02 -2.78
N PHE A 319 -3.43 -10.88 -3.20
CA PHE A 319 -3.65 -10.27 -4.51
C PHE A 319 -3.20 -11.18 -5.66
N GLY A 320 -2.05 -11.84 -5.52
CA GLY A 320 -1.57 -12.84 -6.47
C GLY A 320 -2.52 -14.02 -6.63
N GLN A 321 -3.12 -14.49 -5.53
CA GLN A 321 -4.11 -15.56 -5.55
C GLN A 321 -5.40 -15.14 -6.26
N TRP A 322 -5.88 -13.91 -5.99
CA TRP A 322 -6.98 -13.32 -6.75
C TRP A 322 -6.70 -13.20 -8.23
N TYR A 323 -5.50 -12.77 -8.58
CA TYR A 323 -5.06 -12.70 -9.96
C TYR A 323 -5.22 -14.05 -10.67
N GLU A 324 -4.80 -15.14 -10.02
CA GLU A 324 -4.97 -16.50 -10.53
C GLU A 324 -6.44 -16.90 -10.64
N ILE A 325 -7.26 -16.70 -9.61
CA ILE A 325 -8.70 -17.01 -9.60
C ILE A 325 -9.44 -16.42 -10.79
N PHE A 326 -9.17 -15.15 -11.10
CA PHE A 326 -9.86 -14.45 -12.17
C PHE A 326 -9.23 -14.69 -13.55
N SER A 327 -7.99 -15.18 -13.60
CA SER A 327 -7.30 -15.52 -14.85
C SER A 327 -7.55 -16.96 -15.31
N ARG A 328 -8.09 -17.82 -14.43
CA ARG A 328 -8.47 -19.20 -14.76
C ARG A 328 -9.57 -19.25 -15.82
N ARG A 329 -9.42 -20.22 -16.74
CA ARG A 329 -10.44 -20.56 -17.73
C ARG A 329 -11.60 -21.34 -17.10
N ASP A 330 -11.25 -22.31 -16.26
CA ASP A 330 -12.22 -23.04 -15.46
C ASP A 330 -12.83 -22.11 -14.41
N ARG A 331 -14.16 -22.03 -14.41
CA ARG A 331 -14.95 -21.18 -13.52
C ARG A 331 -15.84 -21.98 -12.57
N THR A 332 -15.77 -23.31 -12.59
CA THR A 332 -16.61 -24.14 -11.72
C THR A 332 -15.91 -24.43 -10.40
N HIS A 333 -14.59 -24.61 -10.40
CA HIS A 333 -13.84 -25.04 -9.22
C HIS A 333 -12.61 -24.16 -8.90
N ILE A 334 -12.33 -24.00 -7.61
CA ILE A 334 -11.11 -23.37 -7.08
C ILE A 334 -10.27 -24.46 -6.42
N PRO A 335 -8.99 -24.66 -6.79
CA PRO A 335 -8.15 -25.69 -6.17
C PRO A 335 -8.02 -25.52 -4.67
N ARG A 336 -7.95 -26.64 -3.93
CA ARG A 336 -7.79 -26.65 -2.46
C ARG A 336 -6.57 -25.85 -1.99
N SER A 337 -5.46 -25.93 -2.71
CA SER A 337 -4.25 -25.15 -2.37
C SER A 337 -4.47 -23.64 -2.43
N LEU A 338 -5.32 -23.16 -3.35
CA LEU A 338 -5.66 -21.76 -3.49
C LEU A 338 -6.68 -21.31 -2.44
N ILE A 339 -7.61 -22.19 -2.07
CA ILE A 339 -8.52 -21.97 -0.93
C ILE A 339 -7.71 -21.81 0.35
N VAL A 340 -6.82 -22.76 0.67
CA VAL A 340 -5.96 -22.71 1.85
C VAL A 340 -5.09 -21.46 1.85
N GLY A 341 -4.46 -21.14 0.71
CA GLY A 341 -3.64 -19.93 0.63
C GLY A 341 -4.44 -18.63 0.85
N ILE A 342 -5.70 -18.57 0.43
CA ILE A 342 -6.57 -17.41 0.70
C ILE A 342 -6.99 -17.38 2.17
N VAL A 343 -7.34 -18.51 2.78
CA VAL A 343 -7.60 -18.59 4.24
C VAL A 343 -6.42 -18.05 5.02
N VAL A 344 -5.22 -18.57 4.75
CA VAL A 344 -4.00 -18.19 5.49
C VAL A 344 -3.64 -16.73 5.25
N SER A 345 -3.61 -16.26 3.99
CA SER A 345 -3.30 -14.86 3.71
C SER A 345 -4.34 -13.90 4.31
N THR A 346 -5.63 -14.25 4.30
CA THR A 346 -6.71 -13.47 4.95
C THR A 346 -6.50 -13.41 6.46
N ALA A 347 -6.20 -14.54 7.10
CA ALA A 347 -5.91 -14.58 8.54
C ALA A 347 -4.71 -13.71 8.90
N VAL A 348 -3.59 -13.81 8.16
CA VAL A 348 -2.41 -12.96 8.39
C VAL A 348 -2.74 -11.49 8.20
N MET A 349 -3.49 -11.12 7.15
CA MET A 349 -3.90 -9.73 6.94
C MET A 349 -4.74 -9.19 8.09
N LEU A 350 -5.74 -9.95 8.56
CA LEU A 350 -6.59 -9.59 9.70
C LEU A 350 -5.78 -9.43 10.98
N SER A 351 -4.82 -10.33 11.22
CA SER A 351 -3.89 -10.26 12.36
C SER A 351 -2.85 -9.15 12.26
N SER A 352 -2.60 -8.58 11.08
CA SER A 352 -1.54 -7.57 10.89
C SER A 352 -2.05 -6.14 11.01
N ALA A 353 -3.19 -5.84 10.40
CA ALA A 353 -3.70 -4.49 10.29
C ALA A 353 -5.22 -4.43 10.47
N LYS A 354 -5.70 -3.58 11.39
CA LYS A 354 -7.14 -3.42 11.68
C LYS A 354 -7.97 -3.10 10.44
N TYR A 355 -7.45 -2.25 9.56
CA TYR A 355 -8.13 -1.84 8.33
C TYR A 355 -8.27 -2.96 7.29
N ALA A 356 -7.56 -4.09 7.45
CA ALA A 356 -7.76 -5.28 6.62
C ALA A 356 -9.22 -5.77 6.69
N THR A 357 -9.87 -5.60 7.84
CA THR A 357 -11.28 -5.91 8.07
C THR A 357 -12.17 -5.25 7.02
N TYR A 358 -12.00 -3.95 6.78
CA TYR A 358 -12.81 -3.20 5.82
C TYR A 358 -12.55 -3.65 4.38
N ILE A 359 -11.29 -3.89 4.03
CA ILE A 359 -10.90 -4.37 2.69
C ILE A 359 -11.54 -5.74 2.42
N ILE A 360 -11.43 -6.67 3.37
CA ILE A 360 -11.97 -8.03 3.24
C ILE A 360 -13.49 -8.01 3.23
N ALA A 361 -14.15 -7.23 4.09
CA ALA A 361 -15.60 -7.12 4.15
C ALA A 361 -16.19 -6.64 2.82
N VAL A 362 -15.65 -5.55 2.26
CA VAL A 362 -16.10 -5.06 0.94
C VAL A 362 -15.78 -6.09 -0.16
N GLN A 363 -14.61 -6.74 -0.11
CA GLN A 363 -14.26 -7.75 -1.10
C GLN A 363 -15.20 -8.97 -1.06
N ILE A 364 -15.66 -9.38 0.13
CA ILE A 364 -16.69 -10.42 0.29
C ILE A 364 -17.95 -10.00 -0.46
N VAL A 365 -18.49 -8.81 -0.19
CA VAL A 365 -19.70 -8.32 -0.87
C VAL A 365 -19.51 -8.32 -2.40
N LEU A 366 -18.41 -7.73 -2.88
CA LEU A 366 -18.15 -7.62 -4.31
C LEU A 366 -17.97 -8.98 -5.00
N ILE A 367 -17.34 -9.97 -4.36
CA ILE A 367 -17.14 -11.27 -4.98
C ILE A 367 -18.43 -12.08 -5.07
N PHE A 368 -19.31 -12.00 -4.06
CA PHE A 368 -20.61 -12.68 -4.12
C PHE A 368 -21.54 -12.04 -5.17
N ILE A 369 -21.37 -10.75 -5.47
CA ILE A 369 -22.05 -10.11 -6.60
C ILE A 369 -21.47 -10.60 -7.93
N ALA A 370 -20.15 -10.58 -8.07
CA ALA A 370 -19.47 -10.82 -9.34
C ALA A 370 -19.36 -12.30 -9.74
N ASP A 371 -19.30 -13.22 -8.77
CA ASP A 371 -19.02 -14.63 -9.01
C ASP A 371 -19.76 -15.60 -8.07
N ARG A 372 -21.06 -15.73 -8.31
CA ARG A 372 -21.96 -16.60 -7.54
C ARG A 372 -21.69 -18.10 -7.72
N LYS A 373 -21.01 -18.51 -8.80
CA LYS A 373 -20.84 -19.94 -9.13
C LYS A 373 -19.90 -20.65 -8.16
N ARG A 374 -18.94 -19.92 -7.59
CA ARG A 374 -17.89 -20.46 -6.71
C ARG A 374 -18.11 -20.07 -5.24
N TRP A 375 -19.36 -19.77 -4.86
CA TRP A 375 -19.71 -19.24 -3.54
C TRP A 375 -19.20 -20.08 -2.36
N ARG A 376 -19.24 -21.41 -2.45
CA ARG A 376 -18.74 -22.31 -1.39
C ARG A 376 -17.26 -22.11 -1.11
N ALA A 377 -16.47 -21.89 -2.17
CA ALA A 377 -15.05 -21.63 -2.03
C ALA A 377 -14.81 -20.29 -1.33
N TYR A 378 -15.57 -19.25 -1.67
CA TYR A 378 -15.47 -17.93 -1.04
C TYR A 378 -16.00 -17.91 0.41
N LEU A 379 -17.02 -18.70 0.71
CA LEU A 379 -17.51 -18.91 2.08
C LEU A 379 -16.37 -19.47 2.95
N ILE A 380 -15.73 -20.55 2.48
CA ILE A 380 -14.64 -21.20 3.22
C ILE A 380 -13.40 -20.30 3.27
N SER A 381 -13.05 -19.64 2.17
CA SER A 381 -11.75 -18.94 2.06
C SER A 381 -11.74 -17.53 2.64
N LEU A 382 -12.86 -16.82 2.65
CA LEU A 382 -12.94 -15.42 3.10
C LEU A 382 -13.89 -15.24 4.28
N VAL A 383 -15.11 -15.77 4.18
CA VAL A 383 -16.17 -15.49 5.17
C VAL A 383 -15.91 -16.18 6.50
N ILE A 384 -15.59 -17.47 6.49
CA ILE A 384 -15.32 -18.23 7.73
C ILE A 384 -14.13 -17.63 8.51
N PRO A 385 -12.94 -17.40 7.90
CA PRO A 385 -11.82 -16.78 8.61
C PRO A 385 -12.16 -15.39 9.13
N PHE A 386 -12.93 -14.60 8.37
CA PHE A 386 -13.38 -13.27 8.78
C PHE A 386 -14.29 -13.33 10.00
N ILE A 387 -15.33 -14.19 9.98
CA ILE A 387 -16.27 -14.34 11.10
C ILE A 387 -15.57 -14.89 12.33
N ILE A 388 -14.69 -15.90 12.18
CA ILE A 388 -13.94 -16.45 13.31
C ILE A 388 -13.08 -15.36 13.95
N PHE A 389 -12.34 -14.60 13.15
CA PHE A 389 -11.47 -13.55 13.67
C PHE A 389 -12.27 -12.44 14.37
N GLN A 390 -13.32 -11.90 13.71
CA GLN A 390 -14.14 -10.83 14.27
C GLN A 390 -14.94 -11.28 15.49
N GLY A 391 -15.50 -12.50 15.44
CA GLY A 391 -16.23 -13.10 16.55
C GLY A 391 -15.34 -13.33 17.76
N ALA A 392 -14.16 -13.93 17.58
CA ALA A 392 -13.20 -14.13 18.67
C ALA A 392 -12.76 -12.81 19.31
N LEU A 393 -12.47 -11.79 18.49
CA LEU A 393 -12.11 -10.46 18.98
C LEU A 393 -13.26 -9.80 19.76
N THR A 394 -14.48 -9.87 19.22
CA THR A 394 -15.67 -9.29 19.87
C THR A 394 -15.95 -9.96 21.22
N ILE A 395 -15.86 -11.29 21.27
CA ILE A 395 -16.01 -12.04 22.53
C ILE A 395 -14.96 -11.59 23.54
N ALA A 396 -13.69 -11.54 23.15
CA ALA A 396 -12.60 -11.20 24.06
C ALA A 396 -12.67 -9.75 24.59
N VAL A 397 -13.19 -8.81 23.79
CA VAL A 397 -13.46 -7.44 24.25
C VAL A 397 -14.66 -7.41 25.22
N ASN A 398 -15.77 -8.06 24.85
CA ASN A 398 -16.98 -8.06 25.67
C ASN A 398 -16.84 -8.82 26.99
N THR A 399 -15.93 -9.78 27.08
CA THR A 399 -15.61 -10.48 28.34
C THR A 399 -14.62 -9.71 29.21
N GLY A 400 -14.20 -8.51 28.82
CA GLY A 400 -13.20 -7.72 29.54
C GLY A 400 -11.78 -8.31 29.49
N SER A 401 -11.55 -9.33 28.67
CA SER A 401 -10.24 -9.99 28.56
C SER A 401 -9.23 -9.12 27.79
N ILE A 402 -9.71 -8.26 26.89
CA ILE A 402 -8.91 -7.33 26.09
C ILE A 402 -9.58 -5.96 26.09
N ILE A 403 -8.80 -4.89 26.26
CA ILE A 403 -9.28 -3.52 26.09
C ILE A 403 -9.40 -3.19 24.60
N SER A 404 -10.55 -2.68 24.16
CA SER A 404 -10.69 -2.22 22.77
C SER A 404 -9.79 -1.02 22.46
N GLY A 405 -9.42 -0.84 21.19
CA GLY A 405 -8.76 0.39 20.77
C GLY A 405 -9.74 1.57 20.76
N ASP A 406 -9.27 2.76 21.14
CA ASP A 406 -10.10 3.96 21.23
C ASP A 406 -10.57 4.43 19.84
N PRO A 407 -11.87 4.71 19.64
CA PRO A 407 -12.40 5.25 18.38
C PRO A 407 -11.70 6.54 17.92
N ILE A 408 -11.13 7.33 18.85
CA ILE A 408 -10.40 8.56 18.54
C ILE A 408 -9.28 8.35 17.53
N GLU A 409 -8.66 7.17 17.52
CA GLU A 409 -7.58 6.80 16.62
C GLU A 409 -7.97 6.87 15.13
N SER A 410 -9.26 6.73 14.83
CA SER A 410 -9.82 6.79 13.48
C SER A 410 -10.27 8.19 13.05
N ARG A 411 -10.26 9.18 13.96
CA ARG A 411 -10.82 10.51 13.76
C ARG A 411 -9.81 11.55 13.28
N GLY A 412 -8.66 11.13 12.75
CA GLY A 412 -7.54 12.02 12.44
C GLY A 412 -7.88 13.21 11.52
N ILE A 413 -8.86 13.09 10.61
CA ILE A 413 -9.32 14.23 9.79
C ILE A 413 -10.03 15.27 10.67
N GLN A 414 -10.99 14.83 11.49
CA GLN A 414 -11.78 15.70 12.36
C GLN A 414 -10.88 16.42 13.36
N LEU A 415 -9.90 15.72 13.92
CA LEU A 415 -8.95 16.28 14.86
C LEU A 415 -8.05 17.33 14.21
N GLN A 416 -7.54 17.08 13.01
CA GLN A 416 -6.74 18.07 12.28
C GLN A 416 -7.56 19.32 11.94
N GLN A 417 -8.85 19.17 11.61
CA GLN A 417 -9.75 20.30 11.34
C GLN A 417 -9.98 21.16 12.58
N ILE A 418 -10.31 20.53 13.72
CA ILE A 418 -10.49 21.24 15.00
C ILE A 418 -9.19 21.93 15.40
N ALA A 419 -8.07 21.21 15.36
CA ALA A 419 -6.76 21.73 15.74
C ALA A 419 -6.34 22.93 14.88
N ARG A 420 -6.58 22.88 13.57
CA ARG A 420 -6.25 23.99 12.68
C ARG A 420 -7.10 25.23 12.95
N VAL A 421 -8.39 25.07 13.27
CA VAL A 421 -9.22 26.21 13.72
C VAL A 421 -8.68 26.77 15.04
N MET A 422 -8.35 25.91 16.00
CA MET A 422 -7.77 26.37 17.28
C MET A 422 -6.40 27.05 17.12
N ARG A 423 -5.64 26.74 16.05
CA ARG A 423 -4.38 27.41 15.71
C ARG A 423 -4.60 28.75 15.02
N ASP A 424 -5.44 28.79 13.99
CA ASP A 424 -5.55 29.91 13.06
C ASP A 424 -6.60 30.94 13.50
N ASP A 425 -7.69 30.52 14.14
CA ASP A 425 -8.77 31.39 14.62
C ASP A 425 -9.51 30.81 15.85
N PRO A 426 -8.85 30.74 17.02
CA PRO A 426 -9.47 30.19 18.24
C PRO A 426 -10.57 31.08 18.84
N SER A 427 -10.61 32.36 18.45
CA SER A 427 -11.49 33.37 19.06
C SER A 427 -12.92 33.33 18.52
N SER A 428 -13.10 32.90 17.28
CA SER A 428 -14.39 32.78 16.59
C SER A 428 -15.17 31.51 16.97
N VAL A 429 -14.54 30.58 17.69
CA VAL A 429 -15.19 29.36 18.19
C VAL A 429 -16.27 29.74 19.20
N SER A 430 -17.53 29.47 18.85
CA SER A 430 -18.69 29.73 19.72
C SER A 430 -18.58 29.01 21.07
N GLU A 431 -19.14 29.60 22.12
CA GLU A 431 -19.09 29.00 23.46
C GLU A 431 -19.85 27.66 23.55
N GLU A 432 -20.92 27.45 22.76
CA GLU A 432 -21.61 26.16 22.66
C GLU A 432 -20.63 25.06 22.20
N VAL A 433 -19.99 25.23 21.04
CA VAL A 433 -18.99 24.29 20.51
C VAL A 433 -17.82 24.10 21.48
N ARG A 434 -17.35 25.18 22.12
CA ARG A 434 -16.26 25.10 23.10
C ARG A 434 -16.67 24.26 24.31
N SER A 435 -17.90 24.42 24.81
CA SER A 435 -18.43 23.65 25.92
C SER A 435 -18.56 22.16 25.62
N GLU A 436 -18.88 21.79 24.37
CA GLU A 436 -18.98 20.40 23.91
C GLU A 436 -17.61 19.75 23.71
N LEU A 437 -16.59 20.49 23.25
CA LEU A 437 -15.25 19.93 22.97
C LEU A 437 -14.29 19.98 24.15
N ARG A 438 -14.45 20.93 25.09
CA ARG A 438 -13.55 21.12 26.24
C ARG A 438 -13.46 19.89 27.18
N PRO A 439 -14.51 19.09 27.40
CA PRO A 439 -14.40 17.84 28.15
C PRO A 439 -13.51 16.81 27.45
N ILE A 440 -13.44 16.86 26.11
CA ILE A 440 -12.73 15.87 25.29
C ILE A 440 -11.26 16.29 25.07
N PHE A 441 -10.99 17.58 24.82
CA PHE A 441 -9.66 18.06 24.43
C PHE A 441 -9.19 19.29 25.21
N ASN A 442 -7.87 19.38 25.33
CA ASN A 442 -7.17 20.63 25.65
C ASN A 442 -7.06 21.49 24.38
N LEU A 443 -8.12 22.23 24.04
CA LEU A 443 -8.27 22.92 22.74
C LEU A 443 -7.11 23.86 22.36
N TYR A 444 -6.62 24.69 23.28
CA TYR A 444 -5.50 25.61 22.99
C TYR A 444 -4.20 24.85 22.75
N THR A 445 -3.93 23.83 23.58
CA THR A 445 -2.78 22.94 23.39
C THR A 445 -2.87 22.21 22.05
N MET A 446 -4.06 21.75 21.68
CA MET A 446 -4.34 21.08 20.41
C MET A 446 -4.01 21.97 19.21
N GLY A 447 -4.34 23.26 19.28
CA GLY A 447 -3.93 24.25 18.28
C GLY A 447 -2.42 24.49 18.27
N ALA A 448 -1.80 24.61 19.44
CA ALA A 448 -0.36 24.86 19.57
C ALA A 448 0.52 23.69 19.09
N THR A 449 0.05 22.44 19.20
CA THR A 449 0.80 21.24 18.76
C THR A 449 0.45 20.79 17.35
N TYR A 450 -0.50 21.46 16.69
CA TYR A 450 -0.94 21.15 15.33
C TYR A 450 0.26 21.00 14.38
N SER A 451 0.22 19.95 13.58
CA SER A 451 1.14 19.71 12.47
C SER A 451 0.32 19.12 11.32
N PRO A 452 0.36 19.70 10.11
CA PRO A 452 -0.46 19.22 8.99
C PRO A 452 -0.18 17.76 8.63
N ASP A 453 1.07 17.32 8.80
CA ASP A 453 1.51 15.98 8.41
C ASP A 453 1.27 14.91 9.48
N ASP A 454 0.93 15.28 10.72
CA ASP A 454 0.90 14.34 11.84
C ASP A 454 -0.26 14.60 12.82
N ALA A 455 -1.33 13.82 12.65
CA ALA A 455 -2.49 13.86 13.53
C ALA A 455 -2.21 13.25 14.92
N ASP A 456 -1.14 12.48 15.12
CA ASP A 456 -0.82 11.88 16.42
C ASP A 456 -0.47 12.95 17.47
N ARG A 457 0.00 14.14 17.05
CA ARG A 457 0.32 15.26 17.95
C ARG A 457 -0.90 15.91 18.60
N VAL A 458 -2.06 15.80 17.96
CA VAL A 458 -3.32 16.43 18.39
C VAL A 458 -4.30 15.44 19.05
N LYS A 459 -3.84 14.22 19.31
CA LYS A 459 -4.54 13.18 20.09
C LYS A 459 -3.62 12.50 21.11
N SER A 460 -2.64 13.23 21.60
CA SER A 460 -1.64 12.76 22.56
C SER A 460 -2.20 12.72 23.98
N SER A 461 -1.82 11.69 24.74
CA SER A 461 -2.06 11.53 26.19
C SER A 461 -1.14 12.39 27.06
N GLY A 462 -0.06 12.95 26.51
CA GLY A 462 0.93 13.73 27.26
C GLY A 462 2.07 12.92 27.88
N SER A 463 2.07 11.59 27.72
CA SER A 463 3.17 10.74 28.18
C SER A 463 4.37 10.77 27.22
N ASP A 464 5.55 10.32 27.70
CA ASP A 464 6.81 10.26 26.93
C ASP A 464 7.29 11.64 26.39
N GLY A 465 7.15 12.68 27.21
CA GLY A 465 7.60 14.06 26.88
C GLY A 465 6.72 14.79 25.87
N LYS A 466 5.54 14.26 25.56
CA LYS A 466 4.54 14.93 24.72
C LYS A 466 3.63 15.82 25.56
N VAL A 467 2.83 16.65 24.88
CA VAL A 467 1.80 17.46 25.56
C VAL A 467 0.45 16.76 25.47
N GLU A 468 -0.32 16.76 26.55
CA GLU A 468 -1.66 16.20 26.57
C GLU A 468 -2.61 17.08 25.74
N THR A 469 -3.26 16.48 24.76
CA THR A 469 -4.26 17.14 23.90
C THR A 469 -5.62 16.47 23.99
N TYR A 470 -5.66 15.15 24.17
CA TYR A 470 -6.87 14.36 24.39
C TYR A 470 -6.97 13.98 25.87
N LYS A 471 -8.05 14.37 26.53
CA LYS A 471 -8.30 14.18 27.97
C LYS A 471 -8.76 12.77 28.29
N TRP A 472 -7.97 11.80 27.87
CA TRP A 472 -8.28 10.37 27.91
C TRP A 472 -8.65 9.85 29.31
N GLU A 473 -8.14 10.46 30.38
CA GLU A 473 -8.46 10.05 31.75
C GLU A 473 -9.86 10.50 32.22
N THR A 474 -10.36 11.62 31.71
CA THR A 474 -11.57 12.30 32.23
C THR A 474 -12.74 12.33 31.24
N VAL A 475 -12.46 12.14 29.94
CA VAL A 475 -13.50 12.08 28.91
C VAL A 475 -14.47 10.93 29.18
N THR A 476 -15.75 11.19 28.96
CA THR A 476 -16.82 10.20 29.14
C THR A 476 -17.45 9.78 27.81
N GLN A 477 -18.25 8.70 27.86
CA GLN A 477 -19.05 8.29 26.70
C GLN A 477 -20.08 9.35 26.29
N GLU A 478 -20.63 10.11 27.25
CA GLU A 478 -21.58 11.18 27.00
C GLU A 478 -20.93 12.36 26.26
N ASP A 479 -19.73 12.76 26.67
CA ASP A 479 -18.97 13.80 25.98
C ASP A 479 -18.74 13.44 24.51
N MET A 480 -18.35 12.18 24.26
CA MET A 480 -18.10 11.67 22.92
C MET A 480 -19.35 11.59 22.03
N ALA A 481 -20.56 11.54 22.61
CA ALA A 481 -21.81 11.57 21.85
C ALA A 481 -22.01 12.92 21.13
N ASN A 482 -21.56 14.01 21.75
CA ASN A 482 -21.67 15.37 21.21
C ASN A 482 -20.55 15.74 20.24
N PHE A 483 -19.44 14.99 20.21
CA PHE A 483 -18.26 15.29 19.39
C PHE A 483 -18.58 15.57 17.90
N ASN A 484 -19.41 14.73 17.26
CA ASN A 484 -19.73 14.89 15.84
C ASN A 484 -20.58 16.14 15.57
N LYS A 485 -21.49 16.48 16.49
CA LYS A 485 -22.31 17.69 16.41
C LYS A 485 -21.43 18.94 16.54
N ALA A 486 -20.54 18.96 17.53
CA ALA A 486 -19.59 20.05 17.75
C ALA A 486 -18.67 20.25 16.54
N TRP A 487 -18.08 19.16 16.04
CA TRP A 487 -17.21 19.17 14.86
C TRP A 487 -17.92 19.70 13.61
N LEU A 488 -19.17 19.30 13.37
CA LEU A 488 -19.94 19.76 12.21
C LEU A 488 -20.27 21.26 12.34
N SER A 489 -20.71 21.69 13.52
CA SER A 489 -21.05 23.10 13.80
C SER A 489 -19.84 24.02 13.62
N LEU A 490 -18.66 23.57 14.07
CA LEU A 490 -17.40 24.26 13.84
C LEU A 490 -17.03 24.32 12.35
N GLY A 491 -17.28 23.25 11.60
CA GLY A 491 -16.98 23.19 10.17
C GLY A 491 -17.86 24.08 9.30
N LEU A 492 -19.13 24.24 9.66
CA LEU A 492 -20.06 25.13 8.96
C LEU A 492 -19.68 26.61 9.13
N THR A 493 -19.04 26.96 10.25
CA THR A 493 -18.55 28.32 10.52
C THR A 493 -17.14 28.56 9.96
N HIS A 494 -16.34 27.52 9.76
CA HIS A 494 -14.95 27.59 9.28
C HIS A 494 -14.67 26.74 8.02
N PRO A 495 -15.45 26.87 6.94
CA PRO A 495 -15.36 25.96 5.79
C PRO A 495 -13.98 25.98 5.11
N THR A 496 -13.35 27.16 4.99
CA THR A 496 -12.03 27.28 4.36
C THR A 496 -10.95 26.56 5.18
N ILE A 497 -10.90 26.77 6.50
CA ILE A 497 -9.93 26.11 7.39
C ILE A 497 -10.15 24.59 7.39
N TYR A 498 -11.41 24.14 7.32
CA TYR A 498 -11.74 22.71 7.24
C TYR A 498 -11.25 22.06 5.95
N VAL A 499 -11.40 22.73 4.82
CA VAL A 499 -10.88 22.29 3.53
C VAL A 499 -9.35 22.28 3.56
N ASP A 500 -8.74 23.32 4.12
CA ASP A 500 -7.29 23.44 4.27
C ASP A 500 -6.69 22.32 5.11
N ALA A 501 -7.24 22.07 6.30
CA ALA A 501 -6.79 21.00 7.18
C ALA A 501 -6.95 19.62 6.52
N PHE A 502 -8.07 19.39 5.83
CA PHE A 502 -8.28 18.13 5.10
C PHE A 502 -7.25 17.95 3.99
N LEU A 503 -7.08 18.96 3.12
CA LEU A 503 -6.16 18.87 1.99
C LEU A 503 -4.70 18.78 2.45
N ALA A 504 -4.28 19.58 3.44
CA ALA A 504 -2.93 19.52 4.01
C ALA A 504 -2.59 18.14 4.55
N LYS A 505 -3.57 17.43 5.14
CA LYS A 505 -3.39 16.08 5.67
C LYS A 505 -3.25 15.00 4.59
N VAL A 506 -3.73 15.22 3.36
CA VAL A 506 -3.89 14.14 2.36
C VAL A 506 -3.15 14.35 1.05
N TYR A 507 -2.80 15.60 0.71
CA TYR A 507 -2.31 15.92 -0.64
C TYR A 507 -1.03 15.16 -0.99
N GLY A 508 -0.14 14.91 -0.02
CA GLY A 508 1.17 14.31 -0.26
C GLY A 508 1.10 12.87 -0.78
N TYR A 509 0.03 12.13 -0.46
CA TYR A 509 -0.21 10.80 -1.02
C TYR A 509 -0.48 10.79 -2.53
N PHE A 510 -0.91 11.92 -3.09
CA PHE A 510 -1.32 12.05 -4.49
C PHE A 510 -0.48 13.06 -5.28
N ASP A 511 0.46 13.76 -4.63
CA ASP A 511 1.44 14.63 -5.29
C ASP A 511 2.76 13.87 -5.50
N VAL A 512 3.09 13.52 -6.74
CA VAL A 512 4.34 12.83 -7.08
C VAL A 512 5.61 13.64 -6.79
N ASN A 513 5.45 14.96 -6.58
CA ASN A 513 6.57 15.85 -6.25
C ASN A 513 6.73 16.06 -4.75
N ASP A 514 5.81 15.54 -3.93
CA ASP A 514 5.89 15.67 -2.48
C ASP A 514 6.89 14.67 -1.92
N THR A 515 7.78 15.14 -1.06
CA THR A 515 8.70 14.29 -0.32
C THR A 515 7.96 13.61 0.83
N PRO A 516 8.19 12.31 1.09
CA PRO A 516 7.50 11.62 2.17
C PRO A 516 7.82 12.25 3.53
N TYR A 517 6.77 12.54 4.32
CA TYR A 517 6.91 12.99 5.71
C TYR A 517 7.75 11.99 6.53
N VAL A 518 7.45 10.70 6.36
CA VAL A 518 8.30 9.62 6.86
C VAL A 518 8.63 8.68 5.71
N SER A 519 9.88 8.73 5.27
CA SER A 519 10.41 7.90 4.19
C SER A 519 10.75 6.49 4.66
N THR A 520 10.98 5.60 3.69
CA THR A 520 11.37 4.21 3.92
C THR A 520 12.73 4.11 4.63
N SER A 521 13.53 5.18 4.65
CA SER A 521 14.75 5.23 5.47
C SER A 521 14.48 5.05 6.98
N TYR A 522 13.23 5.26 7.43
CA TYR A 522 12.76 4.88 8.76
C TYR A 522 12.98 3.40 9.10
N TYR A 523 13.03 2.53 8.07
CA TYR A 523 13.35 1.10 8.20
C TYR A 523 14.86 0.80 8.22
N LEU A 524 15.71 1.81 8.16
CA LEU A 524 17.16 1.67 8.31
C LEU A 524 17.64 2.21 9.65
N SER A 525 17.12 3.37 10.05
CA SER A 525 17.54 4.06 11.27
C SER A 525 16.36 4.75 11.92
N ASN A 526 16.20 4.54 13.23
CA ASN A 526 15.22 5.20 14.06
C ASN A 526 15.70 5.23 15.53
N SER A 527 15.02 5.98 16.39
CA SER A 527 15.41 6.11 17.80
C SER A 527 15.42 4.79 18.59
N ARG A 528 14.62 3.80 18.16
CA ARG A 528 14.52 2.50 18.86
C ARG A 528 15.70 1.59 18.56
N ILE A 529 16.17 1.54 17.31
CA ILE A 529 17.37 0.76 16.97
C ILE A 529 18.64 1.36 17.59
N SER A 530 18.71 2.70 17.71
CA SER A 530 19.83 3.38 18.40
C SER A 530 19.94 3.01 19.88
N ASN A 531 18.81 2.65 20.50
CA ASN A 531 18.73 2.24 21.90
C ASN A 531 18.71 0.72 22.10
N ALA A 532 18.84 -0.07 21.03
CA ALA A 532 18.87 -1.53 21.15
C ALA A 532 20.15 -2.00 21.88
N PRO A 533 20.10 -3.03 22.74
CA PRO A 533 21.24 -3.43 23.56
C PRO A 533 22.49 -3.78 22.75
N ILE A 534 22.37 -4.72 21.81
CA ILE A 534 23.48 -5.21 20.98
C ILE A 534 23.36 -4.67 19.55
N LEU A 535 22.15 -4.67 18.99
CA LEU A 535 21.92 -4.39 17.57
C LEU A 535 22.35 -2.99 17.11
N ARG A 536 22.44 -2.02 18.03
CA ARG A 536 22.96 -0.67 17.73
C ARG A 536 24.41 -0.68 17.23
N TYR A 537 25.18 -1.70 17.61
CA TYR A 537 26.58 -1.86 17.22
C TYR A 537 26.78 -2.78 16.02
N TRP A 538 25.71 -3.37 15.49
CA TRP A 538 25.79 -4.30 14.36
C TRP A 538 25.94 -3.54 13.03
N VAL A 539 27.18 -3.47 12.55
CA VAL A 539 27.57 -2.86 11.26
C VAL A 539 26.84 -1.53 10.97
N PRO A 540 26.89 -0.55 11.88
CA PRO A 540 26.09 0.67 11.79
C PRO A 540 26.38 1.49 10.52
N GLN A 541 27.58 1.35 9.94
CA GLN A 541 27.98 2.03 8.71
C GLN A 541 27.10 1.65 7.51
N VAL A 542 26.63 0.39 7.42
CA VAL A 542 25.78 -0.04 6.30
C VAL A 542 24.46 0.70 6.31
N ARG A 543 23.83 0.85 7.48
CA ARG A 543 22.58 1.61 7.63
C ARG A 543 22.73 3.05 7.18
N GLN A 544 23.85 3.69 7.54
CA GLN A 544 24.16 5.07 7.14
C GLN A 544 24.36 5.19 5.63
N ILE A 545 25.11 4.26 5.02
CA ILE A 545 25.35 4.23 3.56
C ILE A 545 24.03 4.01 2.80
N GLU A 546 23.22 3.05 3.23
CA GLU A 546 21.92 2.76 2.60
C GLU A 546 20.94 3.94 2.74
N GLN A 547 20.93 4.60 3.90
CA GLN A 547 20.12 5.79 4.13
C GLN A 547 20.57 6.95 3.23
N LEU A 548 21.87 7.21 3.14
CA LEU A 548 22.42 8.24 2.26
C LEU A 548 22.08 7.94 0.80
N PHE A 549 22.25 6.69 0.36
CA PHE A 549 21.94 6.25 -0.99
C PHE A 549 20.46 6.42 -1.32
N SER A 550 19.56 5.96 -0.44
CA SER A 550 18.12 6.07 -0.63
C SER A 550 17.67 7.53 -0.69
N ASN A 551 18.20 8.39 0.17
CA ASN A 551 17.87 9.81 0.19
C ASN A 551 18.38 10.51 -1.09
N THR A 552 19.65 10.29 -1.43
CA THR A 552 20.27 10.92 -2.62
C THR A 552 19.54 10.53 -3.91
N ILE A 553 19.19 9.25 -4.08
CA ILE A 553 18.44 8.82 -5.28
C ILE A 553 17.01 9.35 -5.23
N GLY A 554 16.37 9.35 -4.07
CA GLY A 554 15.01 9.87 -3.88
C GLY A 554 14.87 11.35 -4.24
N GLU A 555 15.94 12.13 -4.11
CA GLU A 555 15.97 13.56 -4.44
C GLU A 555 16.20 13.84 -5.94
N ILE A 556 16.64 12.85 -6.74
CA ILE A 556 16.88 13.07 -8.17
C ILE A 556 15.54 13.37 -8.87
N PRO A 557 15.38 14.50 -9.58
CA PRO A 557 14.14 14.82 -10.27
C PRO A 557 13.71 13.71 -11.24
N ILE A 558 12.42 13.34 -11.17
CA ILE A 558 11.76 12.31 -12.01
C ILE A 558 12.24 10.87 -11.71
N LEU A 559 13.54 10.61 -11.65
CA LEU A 559 14.08 9.28 -11.36
C LEU A 559 13.83 8.86 -9.90
N GLY A 560 13.92 9.82 -8.97
CA GLY A 560 13.64 9.63 -7.56
C GLY A 560 12.20 9.26 -7.27
N TRP A 561 11.25 9.58 -8.16
CA TRP A 561 9.85 9.13 -8.02
C TRP A 561 9.71 7.61 -7.90
N LEU A 562 10.62 6.84 -8.51
CA LEU A 562 10.61 5.38 -8.37
C LEU A 562 10.95 4.91 -6.95
N MET A 563 11.52 5.77 -6.11
CA MET A 563 11.80 5.45 -4.71
C MET A 563 10.61 5.78 -3.80
N HIS A 564 9.70 6.65 -4.25
CA HIS A 564 8.61 7.19 -3.44
C HIS A 564 7.28 6.46 -3.64
N GLY A 565 6.51 6.29 -2.55
CA GLY A 565 5.26 5.54 -2.58
C GLY A 565 4.13 6.24 -3.37
N ASN A 566 4.07 7.57 -3.27
CA ASN A 566 3.04 8.40 -3.92
C ASN A 566 3.06 8.27 -5.45
N PHE A 567 4.23 8.03 -6.06
CA PHE A 567 4.35 7.71 -7.47
C PHE A 567 3.54 6.46 -7.86
N TYR A 568 3.64 5.40 -7.07
CA TYR A 568 2.91 4.15 -7.31
C TYR A 568 1.41 4.32 -7.07
N VAL A 569 1.00 5.14 -6.10
CA VAL A 569 -0.40 5.50 -5.85
C VAL A 569 -1.00 6.15 -7.10
N VAL A 570 -0.35 7.19 -7.63
CA VAL A 570 -0.80 7.90 -8.84
C VAL A 570 -0.83 6.98 -10.05
N CYS A 571 0.19 6.14 -10.24
CA CYS A 571 0.21 5.14 -11.31
C CYS A 571 -0.96 4.15 -11.24
N VAL A 572 -1.27 3.61 -10.06
CA VAL A 572 -2.41 2.70 -9.87
C VAL A 572 -3.74 3.42 -10.15
N LEU A 573 -3.89 4.67 -9.72
CA LEU A 573 -5.09 5.48 -9.94
C LEU A 573 -5.33 5.73 -11.44
N LEU A 574 -4.30 6.18 -12.17
CA LEU A 574 -4.39 6.44 -13.62
C LEU A 574 -4.66 5.14 -14.41
N LEU A 575 -4.01 4.03 -14.03
CA LEU A 575 -4.29 2.71 -14.61
C LEU A 575 -5.74 2.26 -14.34
N GLY A 576 -6.26 2.53 -13.13
CA GLY A 576 -7.64 2.24 -12.75
C GLY A 576 -8.64 3.00 -13.61
N CYS A 577 -8.39 4.29 -13.87
CA CYS A 577 -9.19 5.11 -14.77
C CYS A 577 -9.23 4.51 -16.19
N ALA A 578 -8.08 4.09 -16.72
CA ALA A 578 -8.02 3.44 -18.03
C ALA A 578 -8.79 2.11 -18.06
N VAL A 579 -8.75 1.32 -16.99
CA VAL A 579 -9.53 0.07 -16.85
C VAL A 579 -11.04 0.33 -16.89
N ILE A 580 -11.51 1.40 -16.24
CA ILE A 580 -12.92 1.82 -16.23
C ILE A 580 -13.37 2.28 -17.62
N ILE A 581 -12.59 3.16 -18.28
CA ILE A 581 -12.90 3.63 -19.64
C ILE A 581 -12.95 2.47 -20.64
N LEU A 582 -12.04 1.51 -20.50
CA LEU A 582 -12.00 0.29 -21.33
C LEU A 582 -13.08 -0.74 -20.93
N ARG A 583 -13.91 -0.44 -19.92
CA ARG A 583 -14.99 -1.29 -19.40
C ARG A 583 -14.52 -2.70 -19.04
N ARG A 584 -13.30 -2.82 -18.51
CA ARG A 584 -12.72 -4.09 -18.09
C ARG A 584 -13.19 -4.44 -16.68
N TRP A 585 -14.49 -4.65 -16.49
CA TRP A 585 -15.14 -4.83 -15.17
C TRP A 585 -14.51 -5.94 -14.31
N LYS A 586 -14.02 -7.01 -14.93
CA LYS A 586 -13.30 -8.07 -14.20
C LYS A 586 -11.96 -7.61 -13.65
N ASP A 587 -11.28 -6.74 -14.38
CA ASP A 587 -10.05 -6.12 -13.89
C ASP A 587 -10.38 -5.10 -12.80
N LEU A 588 -11.49 -4.36 -12.91
CA LEU A 588 -11.94 -3.43 -11.86
C LEU A 588 -12.12 -4.11 -10.50
N LEU A 589 -12.66 -5.33 -10.45
CA LEU A 589 -12.77 -6.10 -9.20
C LEU A 589 -11.40 -6.33 -8.53
N ARG A 590 -10.32 -6.46 -9.31
CA ARG A 590 -8.95 -6.57 -8.79
C ARG A 590 -8.40 -5.22 -8.30
N TYR A 591 -8.87 -4.11 -8.85
CA TYR A 591 -8.48 -2.77 -8.40
C TYR A 591 -9.24 -2.32 -7.16
N SER A 592 -10.43 -2.88 -6.88
CA SER A 592 -11.24 -2.52 -5.72
C SER A 592 -10.50 -2.50 -4.36
N PRO A 593 -9.70 -3.53 -3.98
CA PRO A 593 -8.96 -3.48 -2.71
C PRO A 593 -7.89 -2.38 -2.68
N LEU A 594 -7.41 -1.93 -3.83
CA LEU A 594 -6.39 -0.87 -3.94
C LEU A 594 -7.01 0.52 -3.76
N ILE A 595 -8.21 0.72 -4.29
CA ILE A 595 -8.99 1.95 -4.07
C ILE A 595 -9.38 2.06 -2.59
N LEU A 596 -9.80 0.96 -1.96
CA LEU A 596 -10.09 0.93 -0.53
C LEU A 596 -8.84 1.27 0.30
N LEU A 597 -7.67 0.77 -0.09
CA LEU A 597 -6.42 1.08 0.57
C LEU A 597 -6.05 2.57 0.43
N MET A 598 -6.33 3.22 -0.70
CA MET A 598 -6.21 4.69 -0.82
C MET A 598 -7.15 5.43 0.13
N GLY A 599 -8.36 4.90 0.36
CA GLY A 599 -9.26 5.43 1.40
C GLY A 599 -8.68 5.29 2.81
N VAL A 600 -8.04 4.15 3.11
CA VAL A 600 -7.33 3.95 4.39
C VAL A 600 -6.18 4.95 4.54
N MET A 601 -5.43 5.25 3.47
CA MET A 601 -4.36 6.24 3.49
C MET A 601 -4.89 7.64 3.84
N ILE A 602 -6.01 8.06 3.25
CA ILE A 602 -6.67 9.34 3.57
C ILE A 602 -7.04 9.43 5.07
N MET A 603 -7.48 8.31 5.65
CA MET A 603 -7.84 8.22 7.06
C MET A 603 -6.64 8.03 7.99
N ALA A 604 -5.45 7.70 7.47
CA ALA A 604 -4.25 7.47 8.26
C ALA A 604 -3.86 8.73 9.06
N PRO A 605 -3.18 8.59 10.21
CA PRO A 605 -2.83 9.73 11.04
C PRO A 605 -1.74 10.62 10.43
N ALA A 606 -0.85 10.04 9.63
CA ALA A 606 0.32 10.74 9.08
C ALA A 606 0.20 10.91 7.56
N ASN A 607 0.28 12.15 7.06
CA ASN A 607 0.33 12.44 5.62
C ASN A 607 1.59 11.81 5.01
N ASN A 608 1.50 11.38 3.74
CA ASN A 608 2.62 10.90 2.93
C ASN A 608 3.63 9.94 3.65
N PHE A 609 3.15 9.12 4.59
CA PHE A 609 3.97 8.11 5.24
C PHE A 609 3.99 6.84 4.37
N GLU A 610 5.17 6.52 3.83
CA GLU A 610 5.38 5.45 2.85
C GLU A 610 4.90 4.07 3.28
N ARG A 611 4.91 3.76 4.58
CA ARG A 611 4.44 2.47 5.10
C ARG A 611 2.99 2.15 4.70
N HIS A 612 2.15 3.18 4.55
CA HIS A 612 0.74 3.03 4.18
C HIS A 612 0.56 2.75 2.68
N MET A 613 1.59 3.01 1.87
CA MET A 613 1.59 2.84 0.42
C MET A 613 2.23 1.52 -0.03
N LEU A 614 2.94 0.80 0.84
CA LEU A 614 3.66 -0.44 0.51
C LEU A 614 2.84 -1.45 -0.32
N PRO A 615 1.57 -1.78 0.03
CA PRO A 615 0.83 -2.75 -0.76
C PRO A 615 0.54 -2.25 -2.19
N LEU A 616 0.33 -0.95 -2.39
CA LEU A 616 0.17 -0.33 -3.71
C LEU A 616 1.47 -0.39 -4.51
N SER A 617 2.58 -0.01 -3.89
CA SER A 617 3.91 -0.07 -4.51
C SER A 617 4.25 -1.48 -4.99
N PHE A 618 3.98 -2.50 -4.18
CA PHE A 618 4.31 -3.89 -4.50
C PHE A 618 3.51 -4.41 -5.70
N VAL A 619 2.25 -3.98 -5.88
CA VAL A 619 1.38 -4.49 -6.95
C VAL A 619 1.41 -3.65 -8.23
N ALA A 620 1.79 -2.37 -8.16
CA ALA A 620 1.68 -1.42 -9.26
C ALA A 620 2.31 -1.92 -10.57
N ILE A 621 3.55 -2.41 -10.51
CA ILE A 621 4.25 -2.93 -11.70
C ILE A 621 3.63 -4.23 -12.24
N LEU A 622 3.08 -5.07 -11.37
CA LEU A 622 2.39 -6.31 -11.74
C LEU A 622 1.08 -6.01 -12.46
N MET A 623 0.37 -4.96 -12.02
CA MET A 623 -0.84 -4.49 -12.66
C MET A 623 -0.57 -3.87 -14.02
N LEU A 624 0.51 -3.11 -14.17
CA LEU A 624 0.95 -2.61 -15.46
C LEU A 624 1.25 -3.76 -16.43
N LEU A 625 1.96 -4.80 -15.98
CA LEU A 625 2.21 -6.02 -16.77
C LEU A 625 0.89 -6.67 -17.22
N HIS A 626 -0.09 -6.82 -16.32
CA HIS A 626 -1.40 -7.38 -16.65
C HIS A 626 -2.17 -6.51 -17.64
N PHE A 627 -2.15 -5.18 -17.46
CA PHE A 627 -2.79 -4.22 -18.34
C PHE A 627 -2.22 -4.30 -19.77
N VAL A 628 -0.90 -4.35 -19.90
CA VAL A 628 -0.21 -4.50 -21.20
C VAL A 628 -0.52 -5.86 -21.84
N ARG A 629 -0.57 -6.94 -21.05
CA ARG A 629 -0.93 -8.27 -21.55
C ARG A 629 -2.35 -8.29 -22.12
N THR A 630 -3.32 -7.76 -21.39
CA THR A 630 -4.72 -7.72 -21.81
C THR A 630 -4.92 -6.83 -23.04
N ALA A 631 -4.17 -5.75 -23.16
CA ALA A 631 -4.09 -4.94 -24.39
C ALA A 631 -3.65 -5.79 -25.60
N ARG A 632 -2.53 -6.51 -25.49
CA ARG A 632 -2.00 -7.37 -26.55
C ARG A 632 -2.99 -8.46 -26.98
N LEU A 633 -3.67 -9.09 -26.02
CA LEU A 633 -4.70 -10.10 -26.32
C LEU A 633 -5.89 -9.51 -27.10
N THR A 634 -6.28 -8.27 -26.79
CA THR A 634 -7.35 -7.56 -27.49
C THR A 634 -6.96 -7.29 -28.96
N TYR A 635 -5.72 -6.84 -29.19
CA TYR A 635 -5.18 -6.64 -30.53
C TYR A 635 -5.08 -7.95 -31.33
N ALA A 636 -4.61 -9.03 -30.71
CA ALA A 636 -4.50 -10.33 -31.37
C ALA A 636 -5.88 -10.82 -31.85
N ARG A 637 -6.91 -10.70 -31.01
CA ARG A 637 -8.30 -11.05 -31.38
C ARG A 637 -8.83 -10.19 -32.53
N TYR A 638 -8.59 -8.88 -32.49
CA TYR A 638 -9.01 -7.96 -33.55
C TYR A 638 -8.32 -8.24 -34.90
N ARG A 639 -7.05 -8.63 -34.89
CA ARG A 639 -6.36 -9.06 -36.12
C ARG A 639 -6.95 -10.33 -36.68
N ILE A 640 -7.25 -11.32 -35.84
CA ILE A 640 -7.88 -12.58 -36.27
C ILE A 640 -9.26 -12.29 -36.90
N SER A 641 -10.08 -11.42 -36.27
CA SER A 641 -11.40 -11.06 -36.80
C SER A 641 -11.39 -10.15 -38.04
N LYS A 642 -10.23 -9.74 -38.53
CA LYS A 642 -10.07 -9.01 -39.80
C LYS A 642 -9.59 -9.92 -40.94
N VAL A 643 -9.09 -11.10 -40.59
CA VAL A 643 -8.55 -12.09 -41.54
C VAL A 643 -9.56 -13.22 -41.77
N MET A 644 -10.32 -13.57 -40.73
CA MET A 644 -11.61 -14.28 -40.84
C MET A 644 -12.69 -13.31 -41.26
#